data_AF-A0A7V9L5J9-F1
#
_entry.id   AF-A0A7V9L5J9-F1
#
_cell.length_a   1.000
_cell.length_b   1.000
_cell.length_c   1.000
_cell.angle_alpha   90.00
_cell.angle_beta   90.00
_cell.angle_gamma   90.00
#
_symmetry.space_group_name_H-M   'P 1'
#
loop_
_entity.id
_entity.type
_entity.pdbx_description
1 polymer ?
#
loop_
_entity_poly.entity_id
_entity_poly.type
_entity_poly.pdbx_seq_one_letter_code
_entity_poly.pdbx_strand_id
1 'polypeptide(L)'
;MPTTDGMPPDGVPTDGMPPDGTTDGAPTDGTPTDGTPTDGTVVDTPPDTITPDGPPPDGPIVDAPPDTLPPDAPACPGTQERCSGTCTDTNFDPDNCGDCGVDCGANICSFGKCCPATQVNCGGTCIDLDDGGVGGTNCGQCGTTCNAGNTCSDGKCCATGSTNCSGTCRNTDGDVNNCGGCGISCPAGNSCLDGTCCGPGQVNCNGTCVDLDVGGPGKLNCGACGTTCSSTQTCTDGLCCTTGQTSCNGVCTDTETNDLNCGGCGITCGSGQVCSDGDCVQNCVAGTTLCNGQCIPTLNDPQNCGGCGVTCSGGKTCSNSTCSCPANAPDTCGTTCVDQDSDPQNCGGCGIPGAGTNAFECAAGRECTDGTCCPIGQTACNGVCTDTASSETNCGACGTSCPVGSECNAGSCDCGFNQVNCDGECVTPGVDKDNCGACGNTCGANEFCVSNGCIGSCPTPTVGCNGECVNTDTDNESCGGCGAQFACAAGTGCSEGTCVPVVSLNPPPAGKCDGGGPPIDVIPGGGGCTGQLAANTFTFALCGCNLIDSTKIITTDGFDSTQGPYVPGQNGAGIGTNSTITSNALITVGGDLFVAKSLATVGDFDIKQRLLLDGALNFSDLVTVREDAFIGGAITRQGSGSFQTVDVLTSPNCPPNNTGGVQYGSCVPQAFDLATLPCDCTAPAPNGTGKIDVRSIVTFHSIAANNDNASIGLNQAVLDNPSGPIRLDLPCGKYYVNSIQGSQPVTIVAHGRVALFIGGSISPSSAVNFDLDPTSTFDVFVGGVQKGTAAGTTIGSPLYPRLTRFFIGSQTTSGTGSCTINSDCTSGVCQGPVGNKSCSGGGNLTNAFEMSGNQFLNGLFYAGFGVVKLSAEMEMFGAVFAKDISSSAAIKVHFDRAAVDLAEECNEVPPSTCNTCKECNGQACGALGFCTTCEDDFDCCAPLRCNQGTCELIP
;
A
#
# COMPACT_ATOMS: atom_id res chain seq x y z
N MET A 1 61.82 -4.60 6.85
CA MET A 1 62.79 -4.32 7.94
C MET A 1 62.04 -4.42 9.26
N PRO A 2 62.66 -4.80 10.40
CA PRO A 2 61.92 -5.25 11.58
C PRO A 2 61.80 -4.23 12.72
N THR A 3 60.76 -4.40 13.57
CA THR A 3 60.53 -3.78 14.91
C THR A 3 60.30 -2.24 14.92
N THR A 4 59.56 -1.63 15.86
CA THR A 4 59.08 -2.02 17.21
C THR A 4 57.67 -1.48 17.55
N ASP A 5 56.88 -2.33 18.23
CA ASP A 5 56.06 -2.13 19.44
C ASP A 5 55.12 -0.92 19.67
N GLY A 6 53.87 -1.27 20.01
CA GLY A 6 52.88 -0.43 20.69
C GLY A 6 51.63 -1.24 21.10
N MET A 7 51.60 -1.78 22.31
CA MET A 7 50.45 -2.54 22.86
C MET A 7 49.25 -1.63 23.19
N PRO A 8 48.01 -2.07 22.91
CA PRO A 8 46.80 -1.63 23.61
C PRO A 8 46.42 -2.60 24.76
N PRO A 9 45.67 -2.15 25.78
CA PRO A 9 45.01 -3.03 26.75
C PRO A 9 43.55 -3.34 26.37
N ASP A 10 43.21 -4.63 26.46
CA ASP A 10 41.99 -5.25 27.02
C ASP A 10 40.59 -4.58 26.79
N GLY A 11 39.57 -5.28 26.30
CA GLY A 11 39.51 -6.70 25.95
C GLY A 11 38.15 -7.17 25.37
N VAL A 12 38.18 -8.37 24.81
CA VAL A 12 37.09 -9.21 24.26
C VAL A 12 37.22 -10.60 24.98
N PRO A 13 36.36 -11.63 24.83
CA PRO A 13 35.22 -11.78 23.93
C PRO A 13 33.95 -12.46 24.51
N THR A 14 33.00 -12.69 23.61
CA THR A 14 31.93 -13.70 23.65
C THR A 14 32.44 -15.13 23.88
N ASP A 15 31.74 -15.92 24.70
CA ASP A 15 31.93 -17.37 24.81
C ASP A 15 30.88 -18.15 24.01
N GLY A 16 31.33 -19.19 23.32
CA GLY A 16 30.49 -20.09 22.54
C GLY A 16 30.20 -21.43 23.23
N MET A 17 29.29 -22.17 22.61
CA MET A 17 28.87 -23.53 22.94
C MET A 17 30.01 -24.58 22.79
N PRO A 18 30.07 -25.61 23.65
CA PRO A 18 30.80 -26.85 23.36
C PRO A 18 29.86 -28.07 23.20
N PRO A 19 30.20 -29.05 22.33
CA PRO A 19 29.47 -30.31 22.18
C PRO A 19 30.24 -31.53 22.75
N ASP A 20 29.55 -32.46 23.40
CA ASP A 20 29.66 -33.91 23.21
C ASP A 20 28.48 -34.64 23.90
N GLY A 21 28.43 -35.97 23.82
CA GLY A 21 27.37 -36.75 24.45
C GLY A 21 27.81 -38.13 24.88
N THR A 22 27.05 -38.75 25.79
CA THR A 22 27.00 -40.21 26.01
C THR A 22 25.79 -40.58 26.89
N THR A 23 25.36 -41.83 26.80
CA THR A 23 24.17 -42.41 27.46
C THR A 23 24.46 -43.00 28.84
N ASP A 24 23.54 -42.84 29.81
CA ASP A 24 23.00 -43.95 30.62
C ASP A 24 21.92 -43.53 31.63
N GLY A 25 21.01 -44.46 31.99
CA GLY A 25 20.30 -44.45 33.28
C GLY A 25 18.80 -44.07 33.30
N ALA A 26 17.93 -45.07 33.36
CA ALA A 26 16.52 -44.92 33.78
C ALA A 26 16.40 -44.72 35.32
N PRO A 27 15.20 -44.37 35.84
CA PRO A 27 14.33 -45.47 36.30
C PRO A 27 12.82 -45.29 36.03
N THR A 28 12.11 -46.41 36.21
CA THR A 28 10.67 -46.61 36.03
C THR A 28 9.89 -46.63 37.37
N ASP A 29 8.70 -46.01 37.40
CA ASP A 29 7.43 -46.60 37.89
C ASP A 29 6.26 -45.80 37.25
N GLY A 30 5.00 -46.24 37.20
CA GLY A 30 4.39 -47.51 37.59
C GLY A 30 2.93 -47.57 37.06
N THR A 31 2.43 -48.75 36.67
CA THR A 31 1.05 -48.93 36.16
C THR A 31 0.03 -49.06 37.31
N PRO A 32 -1.30 -49.02 37.00
CA PRO A 32 -2.00 -50.31 36.86
C PRO A 32 -3.10 -50.36 35.77
N THR A 33 -3.42 -51.59 35.36
CA THR A 33 -4.52 -51.98 34.45
C THR A 33 -5.52 -52.91 35.14
N ASP A 34 -6.82 -52.75 34.90
CA ASP A 34 -7.87 -53.79 34.89
C ASP A 34 -9.19 -53.14 34.37
N GLY A 35 -10.17 -53.77 33.74
CA GLY A 35 -10.38 -55.16 33.31
C GLY A 35 -11.79 -55.28 32.68
N THR A 36 -12.03 -56.18 31.73
CA THR A 36 -13.36 -56.38 31.08
C THR A 36 -14.19 -57.47 31.77
N PRO A 37 -15.51 -57.52 31.53
CA PRO A 37 -16.07 -58.76 30.92
C PRO A 37 -17.28 -58.54 29.96
N THR A 38 -17.70 -59.63 29.30
CA THR A 38 -18.64 -59.68 28.16
C THR A 38 -19.94 -60.48 28.40
N ASP A 39 -20.88 -60.35 27.43
CA ASP A 39 -21.93 -61.31 26.98
C ASP A 39 -23.38 -61.16 27.53
N GLY A 40 -24.41 -61.44 26.70
CA GLY A 40 -25.82 -61.15 27.04
C GLY A 40 -27.03 -61.49 26.12
N THR A 41 -26.91 -62.15 24.96
CA THR A 41 -28.02 -62.88 24.23
C THR A 41 -29.25 -62.14 23.59
N VAL A 42 -30.03 -62.90 22.79
CA VAL A 42 -30.99 -62.48 21.71
C VAL A 42 -32.36 -63.20 21.84
N VAL A 43 -33.48 -62.56 21.44
CA VAL A 43 -34.77 -63.22 21.06
C VAL A 43 -35.45 -62.44 19.90
N ASP A 44 -36.36 -63.09 19.15
CA ASP A 44 -36.63 -62.88 17.70
C ASP A 44 -38.14 -63.01 17.32
N THR A 45 -38.53 -62.67 16.07
CA THR A 45 -39.73 -63.11 15.29
C THR A 45 -41.08 -62.28 15.34
N PRO A 46 -42.08 -62.42 14.39
CA PRO A 46 -42.29 -61.44 13.29
C PRO A 46 -43.80 -61.08 12.93
N PRO A 47 -44.39 -61.22 11.70
CA PRO A 47 -44.84 -60.11 10.82
C PRO A 47 -46.33 -60.18 10.31
N ASP A 48 -46.63 -59.60 9.11
CA ASP A 48 -47.86 -59.64 8.24
C ASP A 48 -48.79 -58.37 8.27
N THR A 49 -49.48 -57.88 7.22
CA THR A 49 -49.62 -58.20 5.76
C THR A 49 -50.27 -57.07 4.91
N ILE A 50 -49.75 -56.80 3.70
CA ILE A 50 -50.41 -56.71 2.34
C ILE A 50 -51.78 -55.98 2.11
N THR A 51 -51.72 -54.85 1.36
CA THR A 51 -52.51 -54.24 0.20
C THR A 51 -53.94 -54.74 -0.24
N PRO A 52 -54.64 -54.23 -1.32
CA PRO A 52 -54.45 -53.10 -2.28
C PRO A 52 -55.71 -52.24 -2.69
N ASP A 53 -55.57 -51.39 -3.74
CA ASP A 53 -56.55 -50.75 -4.68
C ASP A 53 -57.45 -49.59 -4.19
N GLY A 54 -57.63 -48.41 -4.83
CA GLY A 54 -57.16 -47.74 -6.09
C GLY A 54 -58.07 -46.50 -6.35
N PRO A 55 -58.14 -45.78 -7.51
CA PRO A 55 -57.18 -45.46 -8.59
C PRO A 55 -57.00 -43.90 -8.82
N PRO A 56 -56.14 -43.42 -9.76
CA PRO A 56 -55.83 -41.98 -10.02
C PRO A 56 -56.67 -41.38 -11.19
N PRO A 57 -56.46 -40.15 -11.73
CA PRO A 57 -55.43 -39.09 -11.51
C PRO A 57 -56.06 -37.68 -11.26
N ASP A 58 -55.46 -36.48 -11.44
CA ASP A 58 -54.16 -36.01 -12.00
C ASP A 58 -53.75 -34.59 -11.53
N GLY A 59 -52.45 -34.38 -11.21
CA GLY A 59 -51.70 -33.10 -11.03
C GLY A 59 -52.22 -31.95 -10.10
N PRO A 60 -51.41 -30.91 -9.81
CA PRO A 60 -49.96 -30.73 -10.02
C PRO A 60 -49.17 -30.26 -8.76
N ILE A 61 -47.84 -30.14 -8.91
CA ILE A 61 -46.85 -29.52 -7.98
C ILE A 61 -46.60 -30.31 -6.68
N VAL A 62 -45.33 -30.66 -6.46
CA VAL A 62 -44.83 -31.24 -5.20
C VAL A 62 -44.20 -30.16 -4.34
N ASP A 63 -44.79 -29.91 -3.16
CA ASP A 63 -44.00 -29.49 -2.01
C ASP A 63 -43.22 -30.70 -1.49
N ALA A 64 -41.96 -30.52 -1.12
CA ALA A 64 -41.16 -31.57 -0.49
C ALA A 64 -41.60 -31.74 0.99
N PRO A 65 -41.91 -32.96 1.46
CA PRO A 65 -42.21 -33.21 2.86
C PRO A 65 -40.93 -33.24 3.71
N PRO A 66 -41.01 -32.98 5.03
CA PRO A 66 -39.85 -32.91 5.92
C PRO A 66 -39.18 -34.28 6.11
N ASP A 67 -37.87 -34.26 6.30
CA ASP A 67 -37.06 -35.46 6.57
C ASP A 67 -37.53 -36.22 7.81
N THR A 68 -37.89 -37.48 7.63
CA THR A 68 -37.96 -38.46 8.71
C THR A 68 -36.75 -39.39 8.63
N LEU A 69 -35.78 -39.14 9.49
CA LEU A 69 -34.50 -39.86 9.55
C LEU A 69 -34.65 -41.38 9.82
N PRO A 70 -33.69 -42.20 9.37
CA PRO A 70 -33.65 -43.62 9.70
C PRO A 70 -33.41 -43.85 11.21
N PRO A 71 -33.98 -44.92 11.80
CA PRO A 71 -34.06 -45.10 13.25
C PRO A 71 -32.73 -45.39 13.98
N ASP A 72 -31.63 -45.62 13.25
CA ASP A 72 -30.32 -45.99 13.81
C ASP A 72 -29.24 -44.89 13.70
N ALA A 73 -29.60 -43.67 13.29
CA ALA A 73 -28.63 -42.58 13.15
C ALA A 73 -28.16 -42.09 14.54
N PRO A 74 -26.87 -42.22 14.91
CA PRO A 74 -26.40 -42.01 16.28
C PRO A 74 -26.76 -40.62 16.82
N ALA A 75 -27.12 -40.53 18.09
CA ALA A 75 -27.49 -39.26 18.73
C ALA A 75 -26.32 -38.26 18.70
N CYS A 76 -26.62 -36.98 18.52
CA CYS A 76 -25.60 -35.95 18.50
C CYS A 76 -24.92 -35.79 19.88
N PRO A 77 -23.62 -35.43 19.93
CA PRO A 77 -22.92 -35.27 21.19
C PRO A 77 -23.45 -34.05 21.99
N GLY A 78 -23.63 -34.23 23.30
CA GLY A 78 -23.97 -33.12 24.19
C GLY A 78 -25.34 -32.50 23.91
N THR A 79 -25.37 -31.19 23.67
CA THR A 79 -26.56 -30.38 23.40
C THR A 79 -26.73 -30.00 21.93
N GLN A 80 -25.94 -30.59 21.02
CA GLN A 80 -25.99 -30.31 19.59
C GLN A 80 -27.26 -30.84 18.93
N GLU A 81 -27.78 -30.10 17.96
CA GLU A 81 -28.97 -30.45 17.18
C GLU A 81 -28.58 -30.97 15.79
N ARG A 82 -29.49 -31.70 15.13
CA ARG A 82 -29.17 -32.40 13.88
C ARG A 82 -29.60 -31.61 12.63
N CYS A 83 -28.84 -30.59 12.29
CA CYS A 83 -29.11 -29.73 11.14
C CYS A 83 -28.62 -30.39 9.85
N SER A 84 -29.52 -30.56 8.87
CA SER A 84 -29.24 -31.16 7.54
C SER A 84 -28.52 -32.51 7.59
N GLY A 85 -28.72 -33.30 8.65
CA GLY A 85 -28.13 -34.62 8.87
C GLY A 85 -26.81 -34.63 9.65
N THR A 86 -26.10 -33.50 9.69
CA THR A 86 -24.91 -33.26 10.54
C THR A 86 -25.31 -32.86 11.96
N CYS A 87 -24.41 -33.06 12.92
CA CYS A 87 -24.60 -32.57 14.29
C CYS A 87 -23.94 -31.19 14.42
N THR A 88 -24.75 -30.21 14.79
CA THR A 88 -24.41 -28.79 14.76
C THR A 88 -24.66 -28.18 16.12
N ASP A 89 -23.73 -27.37 16.62
CA ASP A 89 -23.97 -26.59 17.83
C ASP A 89 -24.69 -25.29 17.47
N THR A 90 -26.03 -25.35 17.49
CA THR A 90 -26.90 -24.20 17.21
C THR A 90 -26.67 -23.03 18.17
N ASN A 91 -25.84 -23.18 19.21
CA ASN A 91 -25.45 -22.06 20.06
C ASN A 91 -24.38 -21.15 19.45
N PHE A 92 -23.57 -21.63 18.50
CA PHE A 92 -22.39 -20.92 17.98
C PHE A 92 -22.21 -21.04 16.46
N ASP A 93 -22.92 -21.93 15.79
CA ASP A 93 -22.93 -22.07 14.34
C ASP A 93 -23.69 -20.90 13.69
N PRO A 94 -23.05 -20.04 12.87
CA PRO A 94 -23.69 -18.87 12.25
C PRO A 94 -24.71 -19.21 11.17
N ASP A 95 -24.67 -20.42 10.60
CA ASP A 95 -25.60 -20.88 9.55
C ASP A 95 -26.85 -21.58 10.14
N ASN A 96 -26.80 -21.91 11.43
CA ASN A 96 -27.81 -22.71 12.15
C ASN A 96 -28.09 -22.15 13.55
N CYS A 97 -28.19 -20.83 13.67
CA CYS A 97 -28.15 -20.17 14.96
C CYS A 97 -29.49 -20.19 15.71
N GLY A 98 -29.54 -20.97 16.78
CA GLY A 98 -30.70 -21.16 17.66
C GLY A 98 -31.72 -22.19 17.16
N ASP A 99 -31.74 -22.44 15.84
CA ASP A 99 -32.50 -23.51 15.16
C ASP A 99 -31.81 -23.78 13.81
N CYS A 100 -32.07 -24.94 13.20
CA CYS A 100 -31.40 -25.37 11.98
C CYS A 100 -31.77 -24.51 10.76
N GLY A 101 -30.75 -24.09 10.00
CA GLY A 101 -30.91 -23.21 8.83
C GLY A 101 -31.23 -21.75 9.16
N VAL A 102 -31.03 -21.31 10.41
CA VAL A 102 -31.09 -19.88 10.79
C VAL A 102 -29.73 -19.24 10.56
N ASP A 103 -29.53 -18.77 9.33
CA ASP A 103 -28.34 -18.02 8.88
C ASP A 103 -28.31 -16.58 9.43
N CYS A 104 -27.19 -16.22 10.06
CA CYS A 104 -26.94 -14.90 10.64
C CYS A 104 -26.37 -13.86 9.64
N GLY A 105 -25.92 -14.29 8.46
CA GLY A 105 -25.21 -13.48 7.48
C GLY A 105 -23.91 -12.91 8.06
N ALA A 106 -23.73 -11.58 7.96
CA ALA A 106 -22.56 -10.89 8.52
C ALA A 106 -22.56 -10.73 10.06
N ASN A 107 -23.39 -11.49 10.79
CA ASN A 107 -23.51 -11.46 12.25
C ASN A 107 -23.00 -12.78 12.84
N ILE A 108 -22.50 -12.76 14.08
CA ILE A 108 -22.07 -13.98 14.77
C ILE A 108 -23.25 -14.70 15.43
N CYS A 109 -23.19 -16.03 15.54
CA CYS A 109 -24.08 -16.74 16.44
C CYS A 109 -23.53 -16.71 17.87
N SER A 110 -24.29 -16.12 18.79
CA SER A 110 -23.96 -16.11 20.21
C SER A 110 -25.08 -16.78 21.00
N PHE A 111 -24.78 -17.88 21.67
CA PHE A 111 -25.72 -18.69 22.46
C PHE A 111 -27.11 -18.84 21.82
N GLY A 112 -27.15 -19.19 20.52
CA GLY A 112 -28.38 -19.44 19.78
C GLY A 112 -29.15 -18.19 19.36
N LYS A 113 -28.45 -17.05 19.22
CA LYS A 113 -29.00 -15.85 18.58
C LYS A 113 -27.95 -15.13 17.74
N CYS A 114 -28.35 -14.74 16.53
CA CYS A 114 -27.56 -13.85 15.68
C CYS A 114 -27.39 -12.48 16.36
N CYS A 115 -26.14 -12.11 16.60
CA CYS A 115 -25.75 -10.85 17.23
C CYS A 115 -24.70 -10.13 16.37
N PRO A 116 -24.69 -8.78 16.35
CA PRO A 116 -23.60 -8.03 15.72
C PRO A 116 -22.24 -8.50 16.24
N ALA A 117 -21.20 -8.37 15.42
CA ALA A 117 -19.83 -8.67 15.83
C ALA A 117 -19.50 -8.00 17.17
N THR A 118 -18.69 -8.70 17.99
CA THR A 118 -18.36 -8.43 19.41
C THR A 118 -19.50 -8.53 20.44
N GLN A 119 -20.77 -8.64 20.05
CA GLN A 119 -21.88 -8.71 21.02
C GLN A 119 -22.27 -10.13 21.42
N VAL A 120 -22.59 -10.30 22.71
CA VAL A 120 -22.98 -11.59 23.30
C VAL A 120 -24.48 -11.63 23.60
N ASN A 121 -25.11 -12.78 23.36
CA ASN A 121 -26.52 -12.99 23.67
C ASN A 121 -26.76 -13.19 25.17
N CYS A 122 -27.11 -12.10 25.85
CA CYS A 122 -27.49 -12.11 27.26
C CYS A 122 -29.01 -12.28 27.42
N GLY A 123 -29.46 -13.54 27.44
CA GLY A 123 -30.87 -13.88 27.74
C GLY A 123 -31.87 -13.48 26.65
N GLY A 124 -31.47 -13.58 25.38
CA GLY A 124 -32.30 -13.23 24.23
C GLY A 124 -32.07 -11.80 23.69
N THR A 125 -31.12 -11.05 24.24
CA THR A 125 -30.73 -9.71 23.77
C THR A 125 -29.23 -9.68 23.51
N CYS A 126 -28.83 -9.12 22.36
CA CYS A 126 -27.41 -8.93 22.04
C CYS A 126 -26.91 -7.72 22.82
N ILE A 127 -25.82 -7.90 23.55
CA ILE A 127 -25.24 -6.91 24.46
C ILE A 127 -23.74 -6.87 24.23
N ASP A 128 -23.20 -5.67 24.11
CA ASP A 128 -21.77 -5.43 24.24
C ASP A 128 -21.37 -5.62 25.72
N LEU A 129 -20.39 -6.49 25.96
CA LEU A 129 -19.93 -6.79 27.32
C LEU A 129 -18.92 -5.76 27.83
N ASP A 130 -18.34 -4.94 26.95
CA ASP A 130 -17.31 -3.96 27.30
C ASP A 130 -17.89 -2.66 27.86
N ASP A 131 -19.07 -2.25 27.37
CA ASP A 131 -19.90 -1.19 27.99
C ASP A 131 -20.94 -1.74 28.99
N GLY A 132 -21.20 -3.06 28.96
CA GLY A 132 -22.14 -3.77 29.83
C GLY A 132 -23.62 -3.61 29.47
N GLY A 133 -23.91 -2.97 28.33
CA GLY A 133 -25.24 -2.71 27.79
C GLY A 133 -26.07 -1.70 28.58
N VAL A 134 -27.33 -1.52 28.14
CA VAL A 134 -28.29 -0.58 28.75
C VAL A 134 -28.54 -0.92 30.23
N GLY A 135 -27.89 -0.15 31.11
CA GLY A 135 -27.99 -0.28 32.57
C GLY A 135 -26.79 -0.91 33.26
N GLY A 136 -25.72 -1.29 32.55
CA GLY A 136 -24.47 -1.80 33.15
C GLY A 136 -24.63 -3.17 33.84
N THR A 137 -25.54 -3.99 33.33
CA THR A 137 -25.95 -5.28 33.93
C THR A 137 -25.27 -6.51 33.32
N ASN A 138 -24.39 -6.33 32.34
CA ASN A 138 -23.69 -7.43 31.63
C ASN A 138 -22.18 -7.18 31.47
N CYS A 139 -21.53 -6.55 32.45
CA CYS A 139 -20.15 -6.11 32.31
C CYS A 139 -19.15 -7.28 32.31
N GLY A 140 -18.46 -7.50 31.19
CA GLY A 140 -17.52 -8.59 30.92
C GLY A 140 -18.14 -9.98 30.79
N GLN A 141 -19.38 -10.16 31.24
CA GLN A 141 -20.16 -11.40 31.16
C GLN A 141 -21.63 -11.11 31.46
N CYS A 142 -22.54 -11.80 30.76
CA CYS A 142 -23.98 -11.65 30.91
C CYS A 142 -24.47 -11.77 32.37
N GLY A 143 -25.37 -10.86 32.77
CA GLY A 143 -25.91 -10.79 34.14
C GLY A 143 -24.96 -10.19 35.19
N THR A 144 -23.72 -9.87 34.84
CA THR A 144 -22.77 -9.21 35.76
C THR A 144 -23.11 -7.73 35.90
N THR A 145 -23.84 -7.42 36.96
CA THR A 145 -24.20 -6.03 37.31
C THR A 145 -23.13 -5.37 38.16
N CYS A 146 -22.68 -4.19 37.72
CA CYS A 146 -21.75 -3.40 38.53
C CYS A 146 -22.42 -2.87 39.80
N ASN A 147 -21.71 -2.96 40.93
CA ASN A 147 -22.19 -2.44 42.21
C ASN A 147 -22.44 -0.92 42.14
N ALA A 148 -23.34 -0.40 42.96
CA ALA A 148 -23.64 1.03 42.99
C ALA A 148 -22.38 1.89 43.23
N GLY A 149 -22.04 2.76 42.28
CA GLY A 149 -20.80 3.54 42.26
C GLY A 149 -19.73 3.01 41.29
N ASN A 150 -19.99 1.89 40.61
CA ASN A 150 -19.16 1.34 39.55
C ASN A 150 -19.89 1.38 38.20
N THR A 151 -19.12 1.51 37.13
CA THR A 151 -19.53 1.44 35.72
C THR A 151 -18.71 0.38 34.99
N CYS A 152 -19.19 -0.13 33.86
CA CYS A 152 -18.35 -0.97 33.02
C CYS A 152 -17.30 -0.11 32.30
N SER A 153 -16.09 -0.62 32.21
CA SER A 153 -15.01 -0.14 31.35
C SER A 153 -14.26 -1.38 30.88
N ASP A 154 -14.24 -1.58 29.56
CA ASP A 154 -13.54 -2.65 28.85
C ASP A 154 -13.69 -4.00 29.55
N GLY A 155 -14.95 -4.39 29.77
CA GLY A 155 -15.34 -5.69 30.33
C GLY A 155 -15.15 -5.81 31.84
N LYS A 156 -14.84 -4.71 32.56
CA LYS A 156 -14.62 -4.71 34.01
C LYS A 156 -15.41 -3.63 34.74
N CYS A 157 -16.07 -4.02 35.83
CA CYS A 157 -16.76 -3.09 36.74
C CYS A 157 -15.76 -2.25 37.55
N CYS A 158 -15.27 -1.17 36.96
CA CYS A 158 -14.44 -0.19 37.64
C CYS A 158 -15.28 0.85 38.39
N ALA A 159 -14.70 1.50 39.41
CA ALA A 159 -15.35 2.65 40.05
C ALA A 159 -15.59 3.74 38.99
N THR A 160 -16.70 4.47 39.06
CA THR A 160 -17.00 5.54 38.10
C THR A 160 -15.85 6.56 38.05
N GLY A 161 -15.30 6.81 36.85
CA GLY A 161 -14.06 7.59 36.68
C GLY A 161 -12.78 6.75 36.83
N SER A 162 -12.79 5.48 36.42
CA SER A 162 -11.60 4.63 36.34
C SER A 162 -11.72 3.63 35.21
N THR A 163 -10.60 3.42 34.51
CA THR A 163 -10.48 2.64 33.27
C THR A 163 -9.79 1.30 33.51
N ASN A 164 -10.14 0.26 32.77
CA ASN A 164 -9.57 -1.07 32.91
C ASN A 164 -8.18 -1.21 32.23
N CYS A 165 -7.12 -0.82 32.92
CA CYS A 165 -5.76 -1.01 32.43
C CYS A 165 -5.28 -2.46 32.62
N SER A 166 -5.37 -3.25 31.54
CA SER A 166 -4.91 -4.64 31.46
C SER A 166 -5.42 -5.51 32.63
N GLY A 167 -6.73 -5.45 32.89
CA GLY A 167 -7.36 -6.19 33.97
C GLY A 167 -7.26 -5.53 35.35
N THR A 168 -6.73 -4.31 35.47
CA THR A 168 -6.73 -3.54 36.74
C THR A 168 -7.30 -2.15 36.55
N CYS A 169 -8.35 -1.81 37.31
CA CYS A 169 -8.93 -0.47 37.28
C CYS A 169 -7.92 0.58 37.77
N ARG A 170 -7.66 1.60 36.95
CA ARG A 170 -6.83 2.77 37.26
C ARG A 170 -7.63 4.04 37.03
N ASN A 171 -7.47 5.03 37.90
CA ASN A 171 -8.03 6.35 37.67
C ASN A 171 -7.07 7.11 36.75
N THR A 172 -7.40 7.23 35.47
CA THR A 172 -6.53 7.90 34.49
C THR A 172 -6.41 9.40 34.70
N ASP A 173 -7.28 9.98 35.53
CA ASP A 173 -7.35 11.42 35.74
C ASP A 173 -6.43 11.89 36.88
N GLY A 174 -6.07 10.99 37.80
CA GLY A 174 -5.28 11.26 39.00
C GLY A 174 -4.17 10.25 39.35
N ASP A 175 -4.08 9.10 38.66
CA ASP A 175 -2.94 8.17 38.85
C ASP A 175 -1.72 8.66 38.07
N VAL A 176 -0.68 9.05 38.81
CA VAL A 176 0.60 9.52 38.27
C VAL A 176 1.31 8.48 37.38
N ASN A 177 0.92 7.20 37.40
CA ASN A 177 1.49 6.13 36.58
C ASN A 177 0.59 5.71 35.39
N ASN A 178 -0.62 6.28 35.28
CA ASN A 178 -1.61 5.97 34.24
C ASN A 178 -2.31 7.25 33.76
N CYS A 179 -1.60 8.37 33.70
CA CYS A 179 -2.16 9.70 33.53
C CYS A 179 -2.58 9.97 32.08
N GLY A 180 -3.88 10.19 31.85
CA GLY A 180 -4.48 10.34 30.52
C GLY A 180 -4.63 9.03 29.74
N GLY A 181 -4.08 7.92 30.25
CA GLY A 181 -4.13 6.62 29.60
C GLY A 181 -3.29 5.57 30.33
N CYS A 182 -3.60 4.30 30.07
CA CYS A 182 -2.93 3.17 30.73
C CYS A 182 -1.42 3.14 30.47
N GLY A 183 -0.63 2.98 31.53
CA GLY A 183 0.83 2.93 31.46
C GLY A 183 1.54 4.29 31.30
N ILE A 184 0.82 5.40 31.08
CA ILE A 184 1.41 6.73 30.91
C ILE A 184 1.85 7.27 32.27
N SER A 185 3.15 7.21 32.56
CA SER A 185 3.72 7.69 33.82
C SER A 185 4.24 9.13 33.72
N CYS A 186 3.85 9.99 34.66
CA CYS A 186 4.29 11.38 34.70
C CYS A 186 5.77 11.51 35.09
N PRO A 187 6.47 12.57 34.60
CA PRO A 187 7.81 12.91 35.05
C PRO A 187 7.93 13.09 36.57
N ALA A 188 9.09 12.79 37.13
CA ALA A 188 9.34 12.86 38.56
C ALA A 188 9.12 14.28 39.12
N GLY A 189 8.15 14.42 40.03
CA GLY A 189 7.75 15.69 40.63
C GLY A 189 6.45 16.29 40.08
N ASN A 190 5.90 15.74 38.99
CA ASN A 190 4.60 16.13 38.46
C ASN A 190 3.46 15.34 39.12
N SER A 191 2.26 15.91 39.09
CA SER A 191 1.00 15.28 39.49
C SER A 191 0.12 15.07 38.26
N CYS A 192 -0.67 14.00 38.26
CA CYS A 192 -1.75 13.88 37.28
C CYS A 192 -2.93 14.75 37.72
N LEU A 193 -3.36 15.67 36.86
CA LEU A 193 -4.53 16.53 37.06
C LEU A 193 -5.44 16.39 35.84
N ASP A 194 -6.63 15.83 36.01
CA ASP A 194 -7.63 15.61 34.96
C ASP A 194 -7.01 15.00 33.68
N GLY A 195 -6.18 13.97 33.87
CA GLY A 195 -5.57 13.20 32.78
C GLY A 195 -4.33 13.84 32.15
N THR A 196 -3.78 14.91 32.75
CA THR A 196 -2.57 15.58 32.24
C THR A 196 -1.50 15.72 33.33
N CYS A 197 -0.24 15.44 32.99
CA CYS A 197 0.90 15.47 33.92
C CYS A 197 1.40 16.91 34.18
N CYS A 198 0.84 17.59 35.17
CA CYS A 198 1.18 18.97 35.51
C CYS A 198 2.30 19.11 36.55
N GLY A 199 3.12 20.14 36.40
CA GLY A 199 4.16 20.49 37.37
C GLY A 199 3.59 21.12 38.65
N PRO A 200 4.40 21.24 39.72
CA PRO A 200 3.97 21.87 40.97
C PRO A 200 3.46 23.29 40.76
N GLY A 201 2.28 23.61 41.30
CA GLY A 201 1.64 24.93 41.20
C GLY A 201 0.83 25.17 39.92
N GLN A 202 0.86 24.25 38.95
CA GLN A 202 0.09 24.35 37.72
C GLN A 202 -1.31 23.75 37.87
N VAL A 203 -2.25 24.23 37.06
CA VAL A 203 -3.63 23.72 36.91
C VAL A 203 -3.82 23.22 35.49
N ASN A 204 -4.55 22.12 35.31
CA ASN A 204 -4.94 21.66 33.98
C ASN A 204 -6.09 22.52 33.43
N CYS A 205 -5.84 23.23 32.33
CA CYS A 205 -6.85 23.96 31.58
C CYS A 205 -7.07 23.30 30.23
N ASN A 206 -8.06 22.40 30.15
CA ASN A 206 -8.47 21.67 28.95
C ASN A 206 -7.31 20.92 28.24
N GLY A 207 -6.53 20.14 29.00
CA GLY A 207 -5.41 19.35 28.50
C GLY A 207 -4.06 20.08 28.49
N THR A 208 -4.01 21.34 28.94
CA THR A 208 -2.77 22.13 29.03
C THR A 208 -2.50 22.58 30.46
N CYS A 209 -1.37 22.19 31.02
CA CYS A 209 -0.93 22.61 32.35
C CYS A 209 -0.42 24.05 32.32
N VAL A 210 -1.03 24.93 33.10
CA VAL A 210 -0.71 26.37 33.16
C VAL A 210 -0.58 26.86 34.59
N ASP A 211 0.29 27.85 34.79
CA ASP A 211 0.33 28.64 36.01
C ASP A 211 -0.69 29.79 35.86
N LEU A 212 -1.69 29.81 36.76
CA LEU A 212 -2.79 30.79 36.71
C LEU A 212 -2.38 32.18 37.21
N ASP A 213 -1.30 32.31 37.97
CA ASP A 213 -0.85 33.61 38.50
C ASP A 213 -0.19 34.46 37.40
N VAL A 214 0.38 33.80 36.39
CA VAL A 214 0.97 34.43 35.18
C VAL A 214 0.20 34.14 33.88
N GLY A 215 -0.84 33.31 33.93
CA GLY A 215 -1.84 33.11 32.87
C GLY A 215 -1.42 32.26 31.66
N GLY A 216 -0.20 31.72 31.66
CA GLY A 216 0.33 30.85 30.61
C GLY A 216 0.54 31.50 29.23
N PRO A 217 0.81 30.71 28.18
CA PRO A 217 0.96 31.20 26.81
C PRO A 217 -0.26 32.02 26.36
N GLY A 218 -0.01 33.17 25.73
CA GLY A 218 -1.07 34.08 25.25
C GLY A 218 -1.89 34.77 26.35
N LYS A 219 -1.55 34.61 27.65
CA LYS A 219 -2.32 35.18 28.80
C LYS A 219 -3.78 34.71 28.84
N LEU A 220 -4.05 33.49 28.36
CA LEU A 220 -5.41 32.97 28.15
C LEU A 220 -6.06 32.37 29.41
N ASN A 221 -5.31 32.18 30.51
CA ASN A 221 -5.75 31.45 31.70
C ASN A 221 -5.44 32.21 33.01
N CYS A 222 -5.72 33.51 33.07
CA CYS A 222 -5.35 34.32 34.22
C CYS A 222 -6.32 34.16 35.41
N GLY A 223 -5.85 33.65 36.55
CA GLY A 223 -6.66 33.40 37.75
C GLY A 223 -7.64 32.23 37.65
N ALA A 224 -8.11 31.90 36.45
CA ALA A 224 -8.87 30.70 36.12
C ALA A 224 -8.72 30.33 34.63
N CYS A 225 -8.90 29.04 34.32
CA CYS A 225 -8.87 28.53 32.95
C CYS A 225 -9.78 29.29 31.99
N GLY A 226 -9.30 29.58 30.78
CA GLY A 226 -10.03 30.34 29.76
C GLY A 226 -10.20 31.84 30.04
N THR A 227 -9.74 32.34 31.20
CA THR A 227 -9.80 33.77 31.53
C THR A 227 -8.71 34.53 30.77
N THR A 228 -9.07 35.00 29.58
CA THR A 228 -8.17 35.74 28.69
C THR A 228 -8.08 37.20 29.11
N CYS A 229 -6.87 37.68 29.39
CA CYS A 229 -6.62 39.11 29.53
C CYS A 229 -6.70 39.81 28.16
N SER A 230 -7.26 41.03 28.12
CA SER A 230 -7.22 41.81 26.87
C SER A 230 -5.79 42.19 26.47
N SER A 231 -5.57 42.55 25.21
CA SER A 231 -4.23 42.78 24.64
C SER A 231 -3.40 43.88 25.33
N THR A 232 -4.02 44.75 26.12
CA THR A 232 -3.34 45.80 26.93
C THR A 232 -3.04 45.38 28.37
N GLN A 233 -3.59 44.25 28.81
CA GLN A 233 -3.46 43.71 30.16
C GLN A 233 -2.38 42.62 30.24
N THR A 234 -1.86 42.41 31.45
CA THR A 234 -0.94 41.35 31.81
C THR A 234 -1.51 40.61 33.02
N CYS A 235 -1.32 39.29 33.07
CA CYS A 235 -1.70 38.52 34.23
C CYS A 235 -0.67 38.71 35.34
N THR A 236 -1.13 39.15 36.51
CA THR A 236 -0.30 39.34 37.70
C THR A 236 -1.11 38.93 38.92
N ASP A 237 -0.59 37.99 39.72
CA ASP A 237 -1.26 37.41 40.90
C ASP A 237 -2.70 36.95 40.59
N GLY A 238 -2.90 36.34 39.42
CA GLY A 238 -4.19 35.82 38.96
C GLY A 238 -5.20 36.88 38.52
N LEU A 239 -4.78 38.14 38.33
CA LEU A 239 -5.64 39.24 37.87
C LEU A 239 -5.14 39.81 36.54
N CYS A 240 -6.08 40.08 35.62
CA CYS A 240 -5.81 40.81 34.39
C CYS A 240 -5.67 42.32 34.68
N CYS A 241 -4.48 42.72 35.11
CA CYS A 241 -4.15 44.11 35.38
C CYS A 241 -3.66 44.81 34.11
N THR A 242 -3.98 46.10 33.92
CA THR A 242 -3.35 46.87 32.82
C THR A 242 -1.85 46.93 33.08
N THR A 243 -1.04 46.81 32.03
CA THR A 243 0.42 46.78 32.17
C THR A 243 0.93 48.01 32.94
N GLY A 244 1.62 47.78 34.07
CA GLY A 244 2.05 48.82 35.03
C GLY A 244 1.23 48.88 36.33
N GLN A 245 0.06 48.26 36.39
CA GLN A 245 -0.75 48.21 37.61
C GLN A 245 -0.34 47.07 38.54
N THR A 246 -0.41 47.32 39.86
CA THR A 246 -0.12 46.35 40.93
C THR A 246 -1.42 45.79 41.53
N SER A 247 -1.42 44.51 41.92
CA SER A 247 -2.53 43.92 42.69
C SER A 247 -2.54 44.46 44.12
N CYS A 248 -3.45 45.40 44.41
CA CYS A 248 -3.61 45.97 45.74
C CYS A 248 -4.86 45.40 46.43
N ASN A 249 -4.65 44.45 47.33
CA ASN A 249 -5.72 43.71 48.03
C ASN A 249 -6.74 43.05 47.07
N GLY A 250 -6.27 42.50 45.94
CA GLY A 250 -7.11 41.85 44.94
C GLY A 250 -7.76 42.80 43.93
N VAL A 251 -7.32 44.07 43.86
CA VAL A 251 -7.77 45.05 42.87
C VAL A 251 -6.56 45.64 42.14
N CYS A 252 -6.52 45.48 40.81
CA CYS A 252 -5.53 46.10 39.95
C CYS A 252 -5.57 47.62 40.10
N THR A 253 -4.47 48.18 40.60
CA THR A 253 -4.35 49.61 40.90
C THR A 253 -3.07 50.16 40.32
N ASP A 254 -3.18 51.28 39.60
CA ASP A 254 -2.02 52.05 39.15
C ASP A 254 -1.40 52.76 40.37
N THR A 255 -0.29 52.25 40.88
CA THR A 255 0.42 52.84 42.02
C THR A 255 1.20 54.10 41.65
N GLU A 256 1.33 54.44 40.37
CA GLU A 256 2.03 55.66 39.91
C GLU A 256 1.10 56.88 39.81
N THR A 257 -0.21 56.65 39.67
CA THR A 257 -1.21 57.73 39.47
C THR A 257 -2.43 57.69 40.41
N ASN A 258 -2.62 56.63 41.22
CA ASN A 258 -3.76 56.52 42.14
C ASN A 258 -3.51 57.22 43.48
N ASP A 259 -4.21 58.32 43.74
CA ASP A 259 -4.13 59.10 44.99
C ASP A 259 -4.37 58.31 46.30
N LEU A 260 -4.95 57.11 46.24
CA LEU A 260 -5.20 56.25 47.41
C LEU A 260 -4.16 55.12 47.59
N ASN A 261 -3.29 54.90 46.60
CA ASN A 261 -2.30 53.81 46.54
C ASN A 261 -0.96 54.27 45.93
N CYS A 262 -0.55 55.50 46.20
CA CYS A 262 0.58 56.16 45.56
C CYS A 262 1.93 55.63 46.03
N GLY A 263 2.73 55.09 45.12
CA GLY A 263 4.01 54.42 45.41
C GLY A 263 3.86 53.04 46.07
N GLY A 264 2.62 52.58 46.29
CA GLY A 264 2.34 51.29 46.91
C GLY A 264 0.92 51.19 47.50
N CYS A 265 0.46 49.96 47.64
CA CYS A 265 -0.89 49.66 48.09
C CYS A 265 -1.23 50.29 49.45
N GLY A 266 -2.34 51.04 49.51
CA GLY A 266 -2.84 51.71 50.72
C GLY A 266 -2.16 53.03 51.10
N ILE A 267 -1.24 53.55 50.29
CA ILE A 267 -0.57 54.84 50.54
C ILE A 267 -1.40 55.99 49.94
N THR A 268 -2.05 56.79 50.79
CA THR A 268 -2.94 57.88 50.35
C THR A 268 -2.25 59.26 50.37
N CYS A 269 -2.41 60.04 49.30
CA CYS A 269 -1.88 61.39 49.18
C CYS A 269 -2.61 62.43 50.05
N GLY A 270 -1.87 63.45 50.48
CA GLY A 270 -2.39 64.55 51.30
C GLY A 270 -3.31 65.50 50.54
N SER A 271 -4.11 66.29 51.28
CA SER A 271 -5.09 67.21 50.69
C SER A 271 -4.43 68.24 49.76
N GLY A 272 -4.75 68.17 48.45
CA GLY A 272 -4.22 69.07 47.42
C GLY A 272 -2.91 68.58 46.78
N GLN A 273 -2.49 67.34 47.03
CA GLN A 273 -1.48 66.63 46.24
C GLN A 273 -2.18 65.69 45.25
N VAL A 274 -1.49 65.33 44.17
CA VAL A 274 -1.87 64.27 43.23
C VAL A 274 -0.74 63.25 43.16
N CYS A 275 -1.06 61.99 42.94
CA CYS A 275 -0.07 60.96 42.67
C CYS A 275 0.49 61.12 41.25
N SER A 276 1.82 61.15 41.13
CA SER A 276 2.53 61.21 39.85
C SER A 276 3.85 60.47 40.00
N ASP A 277 4.10 59.48 39.14
CA ASP A 277 5.34 58.67 39.15
C ASP A 277 5.58 57.97 40.51
N GLY A 278 4.49 57.63 41.20
CA GLY A 278 4.51 56.97 42.52
C GLY A 278 4.72 57.92 43.70
N ASP A 279 4.94 59.22 43.47
CA ASP A 279 5.09 60.22 44.52
C ASP A 279 3.87 61.14 44.62
N CYS A 280 3.48 61.50 45.85
CA CYS A 280 2.43 62.48 46.10
C CYS A 280 2.98 63.91 45.91
N VAL A 281 2.73 64.51 44.74
CA VAL A 281 3.30 65.80 44.32
C VAL A 281 2.26 66.92 44.23
N GLN A 282 2.72 68.17 44.13
CA GLN A 282 1.88 69.37 43.92
C GLN A 282 1.74 69.75 42.43
N ASN A 283 2.59 69.23 41.54
CA ASN A 283 2.55 69.47 40.10
C ASN A 283 3.07 68.22 39.38
N CYS A 284 2.53 67.93 38.19
CA CYS A 284 2.93 66.77 37.38
C CYS A 284 4.41 66.76 36.98
N VAL A 285 5.00 65.56 36.87
CA VAL A 285 6.38 65.37 36.43
C VAL A 285 6.55 65.60 34.91
N ALA A 286 7.78 65.91 34.49
CA ALA A 286 8.10 66.18 33.09
C ALA A 286 7.78 64.97 32.19
N GLY A 287 7.07 65.18 31.09
CA GLY A 287 6.58 64.13 30.18
C GLY A 287 5.08 63.80 30.36
N THR A 288 4.48 64.26 31.45
CA THR A 288 3.02 64.19 31.68
C THR A 288 2.40 65.60 31.68
N THR A 289 1.12 65.71 31.35
CA THR A 289 0.36 66.96 31.35
C THR A 289 -0.82 66.87 32.31
N LEU A 290 -1.08 67.92 33.10
CA LEU A 290 -2.26 67.97 33.97
C LEU A 290 -3.54 68.13 33.14
N CYS A 291 -4.18 67.02 32.80
CA CYS A 291 -5.48 66.98 32.13
C CYS A 291 -6.56 66.72 33.18
N ASN A 292 -7.46 67.69 33.42
CA ASN A 292 -8.63 67.57 34.32
C ASN A 292 -8.33 67.10 35.77
N GLY A 293 -7.14 67.38 36.29
CA GLY A 293 -6.75 67.02 37.66
C GLY A 293 -5.92 65.74 37.79
N GLN A 294 -5.63 65.05 36.67
CA GLN A 294 -4.74 63.89 36.63
C GLN A 294 -3.53 64.19 35.72
N CYS A 295 -2.39 63.59 36.04
CA CYS A 295 -1.17 63.70 35.23
C CYS A 295 -1.20 62.63 34.13
N ILE A 296 -1.53 63.03 32.90
CA ILE A 296 -1.71 62.11 31.77
C ILE A 296 -0.44 62.09 30.89
N PRO A 297 0.11 60.91 30.54
CA PRO A 297 1.27 60.81 29.65
C PRO A 297 0.86 61.06 28.19
N THR A 298 1.36 62.14 27.59
CA THR A 298 1.00 62.48 26.19
C THR A 298 1.94 61.87 25.15
N LEU A 299 3.00 61.14 25.56
CA LEU A 299 4.02 60.60 24.66
C LEU A 299 3.58 59.30 23.96
N ASN A 300 2.74 58.50 24.63
CA ASN A 300 2.42 57.12 24.26
C ASN A 300 0.94 56.72 24.52
N ASP A 301 0.11 57.59 25.09
CA ASP A 301 -1.33 57.35 25.25
C ASP A 301 -2.07 57.53 23.91
N PRO A 302 -2.72 56.48 23.34
CA PRO A 302 -3.50 56.58 22.11
C PRO A 302 -4.71 57.53 22.19
N GLN A 303 -5.14 57.95 23.38
CA GLN A 303 -6.26 58.87 23.58
C GLN A 303 -5.82 60.33 23.79
N ASN A 304 -4.55 60.57 24.13
CA ASN A 304 -3.97 61.88 24.48
C ASN A 304 -2.62 62.14 23.78
N CYS A 305 -2.44 61.62 22.57
CA CYS A 305 -1.18 61.59 21.84
C CYS A 305 -0.70 62.97 21.38
N GLY A 306 0.35 63.50 22.04
CA GLY A 306 0.86 64.85 21.84
C GLY A 306 0.07 65.96 22.55
N GLY A 307 -1.02 65.63 23.26
CA GLY A 307 -1.81 66.58 24.04
C GLY A 307 -3.16 66.01 24.52
N CYS A 308 -3.72 66.61 25.58
CA CYS A 308 -5.01 66.17 26.14
C CYS A 308 -6.10 66.10 25.04
N GLY A 309 -6.74 64.94 24.87
CA GLY A 309 -7.84 64.71 23.92
C GLY A 309 -7.44 64.45 22.46
N VAL A 310 -6.15 64.28 22.15
CA VAL A 310 -5.68 63.95 20.79
C VAL A 310 -5.68 62.43 20.59
N THR A 311 -6.74 61.88 19.99
CA THR A 311 -6.92 60.43 19.84
C THR A 311 -6.38 59.88 18.51
N CYS A 312 -5.58 58.81 18.57
CA CYS A 312 -5.14 58.04 17.42
C CYS A 312 -6.28 57.20 16.84
N SER A 313 -6.78 57.62 15.67
CA SER A 313 -7.89 56.95 14.98
C SER A 313 -7.42 55.96 13.92
N GLY A 314 -8.24 54.93 13.64
CA GLY A 314 -8.00 53.97 12.56
C GLY A 314 -6.93 52.91 12.86
N GLY A 315 -6.91 52.36 14.08
CA GLY A 315 -5.96 51.30 14.46
C GLY A 315 -4.53 51.77 14.74
N LYS A 316 -4.28 53.09 14.69
CA LYS A 316 -2.96 53.68 14.96
C LYS A 316 -2.64 53.69 16.45
N THR A 317 -1.39 53.41 16.78
CA THR A 317 -0.81 53.50 18.12
C THR A 317 -0.13 54.86 18.32
N CYS A 318 0.00 55.32 19.57
CA CYS A 318 0.76 56.52 19.88
C CYS A 318 2.22 56.16 20.21
N SER A 319 3.16 56.78 19.52
CA SER A 319 4.59 56.65 19.78
C SER A 319 5.28 58.01 19.60
N ASN A 320 6.05 58.43 20.60
CA ASN A 320 6.75 59.72 20.61
C ASN A 320 5.83 60.91 20.24
N SER A 321 4.66 61.00 20.89
CA SER A 321 3.63 62.03 20.65
C SER A 321 3.03 62.04 19.23
N THR A 322 3.19 60.96 18.47
CA THR A 322 2.70 60.83 17.08
C THR A 322 1.90 59.54 16.90
N CYS A 323 0.78 59.61 16.15
CA CYS A 323 -0.02 58.43 15.81
C CYS A 323 0.53 57.72 14.56
N SER A 324 0.96 56.47 14.70
CA SER A 324 1.54 55.62 13.64
C SER A 324 0.85 54.25 13.58
N CYS A 325 0.99 53.51 12.47
CA CYS A 325 0.49 52.14 12.41
C CYS A 325 1.36 51.16 13.24
N PRO A 326 0.78 50.07 13.77
CA PRO A 326 1.52 49.07 14.54
C PRO A 326 2.33 48.13 13.61
N ALA A 327 3.34 47.46 14.15
CA ALA A 327 4.26 46.63 13.35
C ALA A 327 3.60 45.41 12.66
N ASN A 328 2.46 44.93 13.17
CA ASN A 328 1.68 43.81 12.61
C ASN A 328 0.56 44.26 11.66
N ALA A 329 0.52 45.54 11.32
CA ALA A 329 -0.35 46.12 10.29
C ALA A 329 0.30 47.45 9.86
N PRO A 330 1.52 47.41 9.27
CA PRO A 330 2.37 48.59 9.12
C PRO A 330 1.81 49.63 8.12
N ASP A 331 0.93 49.20 7.21
CA ASP A 331 0.51 49.99 6.06
C ASP A 331 -0.71 50.87 6.32
N THR A 332 -0.58 52.15 6.02
CA THR A 332 -1.70 53.11 6.08
C THR A 332 -2.57 53.05 4.82
N CYS A 333 -3.66 52.30 4.87
CA CYS A 333 -4.73 52.37 3.87
C CYS A 333 -5.77 53.44 4.24
N GLY A 334 -5.49 54.67 3.81
CA GLY A 334 -6.32 55.83 4.12
C GLY A 334 -6.21 56.24 5.58
N THR A 335 -7.24 55.98 6.38
CA THR A 335 -7.20 56.22 7.84
C THR A 335 -6.83 54.98 8.64
N THR A 336 -7.06 53.78 8.11
CA THR A 336 -6.86 52.47 8.75
C THR A 336 -5.47 51.88 8.51
N CYS A 337 -5.01 51.07 9.46
CA CYS A 337 -3.81 50.26 9.37
C CYS A 337 -4.16 48.83 8.92
N VAL A 338 -3.40 48.27 7.97
CA VAL A 338 -3.56 46.90 7.45
C VAL A 338 -2.19 46.25 7.28
N ASP A 339 -2.17 44.95 7.04
CA ASP A 339 -0.97 44.20 6.63
C ASP A 339 -1.11 43.80 5.16
N GLN A 340 -0.39 44.43 4.24
CA GLN A 340 -0.50 44.11 2.81
C GLN A 340 0.03 42.73 2.44
N ASP A 341 0.79 42.07 3.33
CA ASP A 341 1.45 40.80 3.05
C ASP A 341 0.59 39.59 3.47
N SER A 342 -0.36 39.78 4.39
CA SER A 342 -1.25 38.73 4.92
C SER A 342 -2.76 39.04 4.90
N ASP A 343 -3.20 40.30 4.79
CA ASP A 343 -4.62 40.65 4.77
C ASP A 343 -5.26 40.31 3.41
N PRO A 344 -6.22 39.36 3.34
CA PRO A 344 -6.90 39.01 2.09
C PRO A 344 -7.69 40.17 1.48
N GLN A 345 -8.00 41.23 2.25
CA GLN A 345 -8.71 42.44 1.81
C GLN A 345 -7.79 43.57 1.30
N ASN A 346 -6.48 43.47 1.53
CA ASN A 346 -5.52 44.53 1.16
C ASN A 346 -4.22 43.97 0.54
N CYS A 347 -4.27 42.71 0.09
CA CYS A 347 -3.14 41.95 -0.42
C CYS A 347 -2.37 42.67 -1.55
N GLY A 348 -1.09 42.96 -1.31
CA GLY A 348 -0.19 43.61 -2.27
C GLY A 348 -0.45 45.10 -2.51
N GLY A 349 -1.37 45.74 -1.77
CA GLY A 349 -1.57 47.18 -1.88
C GLY A 349 -2.92 47.70 -1.38
N CYS A 350 -2.90 48.91 -0.81
CA CYS A 350 -4.10 49.68 -0.48
C CYS A 350 -4.98 49.99 -1.71
N GLY A 351 -5.93 49.11 -2.03
CA GLY A 351 -7.01 49.37 -2.98
C GLY A 351 -6.54 49.72 -4.40
N ILE A 352 -5.49 49.07 -4.91
CA ILE A 352 -4.97 49.29 -6.27
C ILE A 352 -5.93 48.69 -7.30
N PRO A 353 -6.54 49.47 -8.21
CA PRO A 353 -7.29 48.93 -9.33
C PRO A 353 -6.30 48.55 -10.45
N GLY A 354 -6.05 47.25 -10.66
CA GLY A 354 -5.14 46.83 -11.75
C GLY A 354 -4.86 45.34 -11.93
N ALA A 355 -5.01 44.50 -10.90
CA ALA A 355 -4.63 43.08 -10.95
C ALA A 355 -5.81 42.12 -11.27
N GLY A 356 -6.36 42.22 -12.48
CA GLY A 356 -6.91 41.03 -13.17
C GLY A 356 -8.32 40.52 -12.84
N THR A 357 -8.91 40.75 -11.67
CA THR A 357 -10.35 40.50 -11.40
C THR A 357 -10.93 41.52 -10.41
N ASN A 358 -12.24 41.81 -10.53
CA ASN A 358 -12.90 42.83 -9.71
C ASN A 358 -13.28 42.28 -8.32
N ALA A 359 -12.36 42.30 -7.35
CA ALA A 359 -12.67 42.23 -5.93
C ALA A 359 -11.59 42.93 -5.09
N PHE A 360 -12.00 43.55 -3.99
CA PHE A 360 -11.11 44.05 -2.92
C PHE A 360 -10.68 42.92 -1.98
N GLU A 361 -10.76 41.68 -2.43
CA GLU A 361 -10.65 40.45 -1.64
C GLU A 361 -10.01 39.38 -2.52
N CYS A 362 -9.08 38.58 -1.98
CA CYS A 362 -8.65 37.36 -2.66
C CYS A 362 -9.88 36.49 -2.98
N ALA A 363 -10.03 36.11 -4.26
CA ALA A 363 -11.21 35.37 -4.72
C ALA A 363 -11.34 34.02 -3.97
N ALA A 364 -12.57 33.54 -3.77
CA ALA A 364 -12.83 32.29 -3.05
C ALA A 364 -11.94 31.13 -3.56
N GLY A 365 -11.26 30.45 -2.63
CA GLY A 365 -10.21 29.47 -2.93
C GLY A 365 -8.79 30.06 -3.03
N ARG A 366 -8.58 31.32 -2.61
CA ARG A 366 -7.28 31.97 -2.50
C ARG A 366 -7.04 32.63 -1.15
N GLU A 367 -5.77 32.74 -0.79
CA GLU A 367 -5.25 33.40 0.41
C GLU A 367 -4.17 34.42 0.03
N CYS A 368 -3.85 35.35 0.94
CA CYS A 368 -2.77 36.31 0.72
C CYS A 368 -1.46 35.76 1.29
N THR A 369 -0.45 35.62 0.44
CA THR A 369 0.92 35.27 0.85
C THR A 369 1.90 36.24 0.21
N ASP A 370 2.75 36.90 0.99
CA ASP A 370 3.77 37.87 0.53
C ASP A 370 3.21 38.87 -0.50
N GLY A 371 2.06 39.46 -0.15
CA GLY A 371 1.38 40.47 -0.97
C GLY A 371 0.75 39.95 -2.27
N THR A 372 0.62 38.62 -2.43
CA THR A 372 0.04 38.00 -3.63
C THR A 372 -1.12 37.06 -3.28
N CYS A 373 -2.27 37.21 -3.95
CA CYS A 373 -3.41 36.31 -3.78
C CYS A 373 -3.17 34.96 -4.50
N CYS A 374 -2.71 33.95 -3.78
CA CYS A 374 -2.40 32.62 -4.30
C CYS A 374 -3.51 31.60 -4.00
N PRO A 375 -3.68 30.54 -4.83
CA PRO A 375 -4.51 29.39 -4.46
C PRO A 375 -4.13 28.87 -3.08
N ILE A 376 -5.13 28.45 -2.28
CA ILE A 376 -4.87 27.92 -0.93
C ILE A 376 -3.85 26.78 -1.00
N GLY A 377 -2.79 26.87 -0.19
CA GLY A 377 -1.67 25.93 -0.18
C GLY A 377 -0.52 26.25 -1.14
N GLN A 378 -0.56 27.36 -1.88
CA GLN A 378 0.57 27.83 -2.70
C GLN A 378 1.26 29.06 -2.09
N THR A 379 2.59 29.08 -2.17
CA THR A 379 3.41 30.18 -1.67
C THR A 379 3.74 31.16 -2.80
N ALA A 380 3.68 32.46 -2.54
CA ALA A 380 4.16 33.48 -3.47
C ALA A 380 5.70 33.52 -3.51
N CYS A 381 6.28 32.93 -4.55
CA CYS A 381 7.72 32.96 -4.80
C CYS A 381 8.06 34.08 -5.78
N ASN A 382 8.59 35.19 -5.26
CA ASN A 382 8.87 36.42 -6.02
C ASN A 382 7.61 36.98 -6.72
N GLY A 383 6.44 36.93 -6.06
CA GLY A 383 5.15 37.37 -6.61
C GLY A 383 4.51 36.40 -7.62
N VAL A 384 5.06 35.19 -7.79
CA VAL A 384 4.46 34.12 -8.58
C VAL A 384 3.99 33.02 -7.64
N CYS A 385 2.70 32.67 -7.70
CA CYS A 385 2.15 31.58 -6.91
C CYS A 385 2.74 30.25 -7.37
N THR A 386 3.41 29.57 -6.44
CA THR A 386 4.11 28.32 -6.69
C THR A 386 3.69 27.31 -5.63
N ASP A 387 3.41 26.09 -6.08
CA ASP A 387 3.29 24.96 -5.16
C ASP A 387 4.69 24.53 -4.70
N THR A 388 5.04 24.86 -3.46
CA THR A 388 6.33 24.51 -2.87
C THR A 388 6.40 23.04 -2.46
N ALA A 389 5.30 22.28 -2.54
CA ALA A 389 5.30 20.83 -2.31
C ALA A 389 5.72 20.02 -3.55
N SER A 390 5.65 20.61 -4.75
CA SER A 390 5.91 19.94 -6.04
C SER A 390 6.86 20.70 -6.99
N SER A 391 7.23 21.95 -6.70
CA SER A 391 8.12 22.74 -7.56
C SER A 391 9.60 22.42 -7.32
N GLU A 392 10.26 21.77 -8.29
CA GLU A 392 11.71 21.52 -8.27
C GLU A 392 12.58 22.77 -8.11
N THR A 393 12.06 23.98 -8.36
CA THR A 393 12.82 25.24 -8.21
C THR A 393 12.46 26.03 -6.94
N ASN A 394 11.47 25.55 -6.18
CA ASN A 394 10.95 26.18 -4.96
C ASN A 394 10.55 25.13 -3.91
N CYS A 395 11.30 24.04 -3.80
CA CYS A 395 10.90 22.87 -3.03
C CYS A 395 11.02 23.11 -1.53
N GLY A 396 9.93 22.94 -0.79
CA GLY A 396 9.79 23.27 0.63
C GLY A 396 9.80 24.77 0.94
N ALA A 397 10.53 25.58 0.15
CA ALA A 397 10.57 27.03 0.24
C ALA A 397 10.95 27.70 -1.09
N CYS A 398 10.55 28.96 -1.27
CA CYS A 398 10.84 29.74 -2.46
C CYS A 398 12.35 29.87 -2.75
N GLY A 399 12.74 29.59 -3.99
CA GLY A 399 14.14 29.62 -4.44
C GLY A 399 14.97 28.39 -4.07
N THR A 400 14.43 27.43 -3.30
CA THR A 400 15.08 26.14 -3.06
C THR A 400 14.97 25.28 -4.32
N SER A 401 16.03 25.23 -5.13
CA SER A 401 16.09 24.32 -6.27
C SER A 401 16.66 22.96 -5.88
N CYS A 402 16.01 21.89 -6.30
CA CYS A 402 16.46 20.54 -6.06
C CYS A 402 17.74 20.22 -6.85
N PRO A 403 18.64 19.38 -6.29
CA PRO A 403 19.78 18.83 -7.01
C PRO A 403 19.40 18.19 -8.36
N VAL A 404 20.36 18.14 -9.29
CA VAL A 404 20.15 17.52 -10.61
C VAL A 404 19.81 16.04 -10.45
N GLY A 405 18.65 15.63 -10.96
CA GLY A 405 18.15 14.25 -10.84
C GLY A 405 17.29 13.96 -9.60
N SER A 406 17.08 14.95 -8.73
CA SER A 406 16.06 14.89 -7.66
C SER A 406 14.82 15.70 -8.04
N GLU A 407 13.66 15.20 -7.62
CA GLU A 407 12.35 15.84 -7.80
C GLU A 407 11.86 16.44 -6.47
N CYS A 408 10.82 17.28 -6.52
CA CYS A 408 10.20 17.81 -5.32
C CYS A 408 9.01 16.96 -4.88
N ASN A 409 9.19 16.16 -3.84
CA ASN A 409 8.18 15.30 -3.25
C ASN A 409 7.74 15.84 -1.88
N ALA A 410 6.49 16.30 -1.79
CA ALA A 410 5.89 16.88 -0.58
C ALA A 410 6.71 18.01 0.07
N GLY A 411 7.53 18.72 -0.70
CA GLY A 411 8.42 19.79 -0.22
C GLY A 411 9.81 19.32 0.24
N SER A 412 10.14 18.04 0.08
CA SER A 412 11.50 17.50 0.14
C SER A 412 12.08 17.32 -1.26
N CYS A 413 13.38 17.54 -1.43
CA CYS A 413 14.08 17.18 -2.66
C CYS A 413 14.56 15.73 -2.54
N ASP A 414 13.78 14.81 -3.11
CA ASP A 414 14.01 13.38 -3.03
C ASP A 414 14.48 12.86 -4.40
N CYS A 415 15.22 11.76 -4.43
CA CYS A 415 15.61 11.18 -5.70
C CYS A 415 14.41 10.52 -6.40
N GLY A 416 14.43 10.55 -7.73
CA GLY A 416 13.37 9.96 -8.55
C GLY A 416 13.26 8.45 -8.41
N PHE A 417 12.35 7.87 -9.20
CA PHE A 417 12.02 6.46 -9.11
C PHE A 417 13.25 5.53 -9.25
N ASN A 418 13.36 4.55 -8.33
CA ASN A 418 14.44 3.57 -8.25
C ASN A 418 15.84 4.18 -7.99
N GLN A 419 15.92 5.40 -7.45
CA GLN A 419 17.17 6.10 -7.13
C GLN A 419 17.35 6.39 -5.64
N VAL A 420 18.59 6.59 -5.22
CA VAL A 420 18.98 6.96 -3.85
C VAL A 420 19.91 8.17 -3.88
N ASN A 421 19.77 9.06 -2.89
CA ASN A 421 20.64 10.23 -2.73
C ASN A 421 21.97 9.82 -2.08
N CYS A 422 23.04 9.87 -2.86
CA CYS A 422 24.39 9.60 -2.40
C CYS A 422 25.22 10.90 -2.49
N ASP A 423 25.51 11.47 -1.32
CA ASP A 423 26.27 12.73 -1.14
C ASP A 423 25.75 13.95 -1.96
N GLY A 424 24.45 13.97 -2.29
CA GLY A 424 23.79 15.04 -3.03
C GLY A 424 23.57 14.75 -4.52
N GLU A 425 23.98 13.58 -5.01
CA GLU A 425 23.71 13.09 -6.37
C GLU A 425 22.73 11.91 -6.32
N CYS A 426 21.77 11.88 -7.25
CA CYS A 426 20.83 10.77 -7.37
C CYS A 426 21.40 9.68 -8.26
N VAL A 427 21.65 8.51 -7.67
CA VAL A 427 22.23 7.34 -8.34
C VAL A 427 21.23 6.18 -8.32
N THR A 428 21.44 5.18 -9.17
CA THR A 428 20.59 3.96 -9.23
C THR A 428 21.36 2.78 -8.65
N PRO A 429 21.24 2.44 -7.35
CA PRO A 429 22.08 1.43 -6.70
C PRO A 429 21.95 0.03 -7.32
N GLY A 430 20.87 -0.22 -8.08
CA GLY A 430 20.64 -1.50 -8.75
C GLY A 430 21.60 -1.82 -9.89
N VAL A 431 22.27 -0.81 -10.45
CA VAL A 431 23.18 -0.92 -11.61
C VAL A 431 24.43 -0.05 -11.52
N ASP A 432 24.45 0.96 -10.63
CA ASP A 432 25.63 1.80 -10.42
C ASP A 432 26.74 0.97 -9.78
N LYS A 433 27.85 0.84 -10.51
CA LYS A 433 29.06 0.13 -10.08
C LYS A 433 29.68 0.71 -8.81
N ASP A 434 29.63 2.02 -8.63
CA ASP A 434 30.32 2.73 -7.56
C ASP A 434 29.45 2.88 -6.29
N ASN A 435 28.12 2.72 -6.44
CA ASN A 435 27.11 2.81 -5.37
C ASN A 435 26.19 1.56 -5.28
N CYS A 436 26.74 0.37 -5.49
CA CYS A 436 25.95 -0.83 -5.71
C CYS A 436 25.20 -1.29 -4.45
N GLY A 437 23.86 -1.25 -4.47
CA GLY A 437 22.99 -1.55 -3.32
C GLY A 437 23.04 -0.54 -2.15
N ALA A 438 24.08 0.29 -2.06
CA ALA A 438 24.22 1.35 -1.08
C ALA A 438 25.27 2.39 -1.53
N CYS A 439 25.10 3.64 -1.08
CA CYS A 439 26.04 4.73 -1.37
C CYS A 439 27.49 4.37 -1.00
N GLY A 440 28.41 4.57 -1.94
CA GLY A 440 29.83 4.28 -1.79
C GLY A 440 30.21 2.79 -1.78
N ASN A 441 29.28 1.87 -2.01
CA ASN A 441 29.59 0.44 -2.11
C ASN A 441 30.10 0.08 -3.53
N THR A 442 31.37 0.39 -3.79
CA THR A 442 31.99 0.19 -5.10
C THR A 442 32.36 -1.27 -5.37
N CYS A 443 31.84 -1.84 -6.46
CA CYS A 443 32.19 -3.20 -6.90
C CYS A 443 33.65 -3.31 -7.38
N GLY A 444 34.26 -4.49 -7.21
CA GLY A 444 35.65 -4.75 -7.57
C GLY A 444 35.97 -4.60 -9.07
N ALA A 445 37.26 -4.59 -9.41
CA ALA A 445 37.74 -4.21 -10.75
C ALA A 445 37.25 -5.07 -11.93
N ASN A 446 36.71 -6.28 -11.68
CA ASN A 446 36.11 -7.16 -12.69
C ASN A 446 34.66 -7.55 -12.32
N GLU A 447 34.01 -6.74 -11.49
CA GLU A 447 32.64 -6.96 -11.02
C GLU A 447 31.73 -5.84 -11.51
N PHE A 448 30.47 -6.19 -11.74
CA PHE A 448 29.40 -5.34 -12.24
C PHE A 448 28.33 -5.25 -11.17
N CYS A 449 27.66 -4.11 -11.03
CA CYS A 449 26.47 -4.05 -10.19
C CYS A 449 25.26 -4.60 -10.95
N VAL A 450 24.59 -5.58 -10.35
CA VAL A 450 23.37 -6.18 -10.87
C VAL A 450 22.41 -6.40 -9.72
N SER A 451 21.25 -5.76 -9.79
CA SER A 451 20.17 -5.90 -8.80
C SER A 451 20.69 -5.69 -7.37
N ASN A 452 21.38 -4.58 -7.12
CA ASN A 452 21.95 -4.19 -5.82
C ASN A 452 23.10 -5.07 -5.28
N GLY A 453 23.70 -5.96 -6.08
CA GLY A 453 24.90 -6.70 -5.69
C GLY A 453 25.98 -6.82 -6.76
N CYS A 454 27.22 -6.89 -6.31
CA CYS A 454 28.41 -7.01 -7.17
C CYS A 454 28.59 -8.46 -7.65
N ILE A 455 28.59 -8.68 -8.97
CA ILE A 455 28.79 -10.00 -9.59
C ILE A 455 29.89 -9.99 -10.65
N GLY A 456 30.57 -11.12 -10.83
CA GLY A 456 31.70 -11.25 -11.78
C GLY A 456 31.31 -11.42 -13.26
N SER A 457 30.02 -11.42 -13.60
CA SER A 457 29.53 -11.60 -14.98
C SER A 457 28.08 -11.15 -15.14
N CYS A 458 27.78 -10.40 -16.19
CA CYS A 458 26.43 -9.93 -16.50
C CYS A 458 25.47 -11.05 -16.95
N PRO A 459 24.17 -10.97 -16.63
CA PRO A 459 23.15 -11.91 -17.12
C PRO A 459 22.81 -11.67 -18.59
N THR A 460 22.62 -12.74 -19.36
CA THR A 460 22.23 -12.64 -20.78
C THR A 460 20.85 -12.00 -20.96
N PRO A 461 20.62 -11.16 -21.98
CA PRO A 461 21.52 -10.89 -23.12
C PRO A 461 22.59 -9.82 -22.86
N THR A 462 22.64 -9.21 -21.68
CA THR A 462 23.60 -8.14 -21.37
C THR A 462 25.05 -8.65 -21.29
N VAL A 463 26.01 -7.78 -21.57
CA VAL A 463 27.44 -8.04 -21.51
C VAL A 463 28.15 -6.95 -20.71
N GLY A 464 29.28 -7.30 -20.11
CA GLY A 464 30.07 -6.37 -19.30
C GLY A 464 30.85 -5.38 -20.15
N CYS A 465 30.45 -4.11 -20.14
CA CYS A 465 31.13 -3.01 -20.83
C CYS A 465 31.50 -1.91 -19.82
N ASN A 466 32.80 -1.56 -19.77
CA ASN A 466 33.35 -0.48 -18.93
C ASN A 466 33.07 -0.53 -17.41
N GLY A 467 32.47 -1.61 -16.89
CA GLY A 467 32.06 -1.75 -15.48
C GLY A 467 30.55 -1.92 -15.28
N GLU A 468 29.77 -1.74 -16.34
CA GLU A 468 28.31 -1.85 -16.36
C GLU A 468 27.85 -3.07 -17.17
N CYS A 469 26.61 -3.51 -16.94
CA CYS A 469 25.97 -4.54 -17.75
C CYS A 469 25.05 -3.88 -18.78
N VAL A 470 25.44 -3.91 -20.05
CA VAL A 470 24.71 -3.26 -21.15
C VAL A 470 24.23 -4.28 -22.18
N ASN A 471 23.10 -4.01 -22.81
CA ASN A 471 22.64 -4.81 -23.95
C ASN A 471 23.19 -4.20 -25.25
N THR A 472 24.24 -4.79 -25.83
CA THR A 472 24.87 -4.24 -27.05
C THR A 472 23.95 -4.23 -28.28
N ASP A 473 22.77 -4.86 -28.24
CA ASP A 473 21.80 -4.82 -29.33
C ASP A 473 20.84 -3.62 -29.26
N THR A 474 20.81 -2.90 -28.13
CA THR A 474 19.89 -1.79 -27.84
C THR A 474 20.56 -0.60 -27.14
N ASP A 475 21.76 -0.72 -26.61
CA ASP A 475 22.52 0.36 -25.97
C ASP A 475 23.10 1.35 -27.00
N ASN A 476 22.90 2.65 -26.81
CA ASN A 476 23.35 3.67 -27.77
C ASN A 476 24.85 3.91 -27.70
N GLU A 477 25.47 3.72 -26.53
CA GLU A 477 26.87 3.95 -26.23
C GLU A 477 27.77 2.76 -26.62
N SER A 478 27.20 1.56 -26.70
CA SER A 478 27.89 0.27 -26.90
C SER A 478 27.30 -0.57 -28.04
N CYS A 479 26.84 0.07 -29.12
CA CYS A 479 26.09 -0.61 -30.17
C CYS A 479 26.93 -1.64 -30.96
N GLY A 480 26.64 -2.93 -30.76
CA GLY A 480 27.38 -4.05 -31.33
C GLY A 480 28.75 -4.31 -30.70
N GLY A 481 29.11 -3.62 -29.61
CA GLY A 481 30.37 -3.82 -28.90
C GLY A 481 30.68 -2.75 -27.84
N CYS A 482 31.52 -3.08 -26.86
CA CYS A 482 31.77 -2.21 -25.71
C CYS A 482 32.60 -0.95 -26.02
N GLY A 483 32.10 0.21 -25.58
CA GLY A 483 32.85 1.47 -25.48
C GLY A 483 32.63 2.44 -26.64
N ALA A 484 32.89 3.73 -26.38
CA ALA A 484 32.44 4.88 -27.17
C ALA A 484 32.79 4.87 -28.68
N GLN A 485 33.72 4.03 -29.14
CA GLN A 485 33.95 3.81 -30.58
C GLN A 485 32.81 3.05 -31.29
N PHE A 486 31.91 2.42 -30.54
CA PHE A 486 30.69 1.76 -31.01
C PHE A 486 29.43 2.62 -30.78
N ALA A 487 29.57 3.79 -30.14
CA ALA A 487 28.45 4.66 -29.86
C ALA A 487 27.80 5.21 -31.15
N CYS A 488 26.47 5.29 -31.16
CA CYS A 488 25.72 5.84 -32.28
C CYS A 488 25.84 7.37 -32.36
N ALA A 489 25.84 7.90 -33.58
CA ALA A 489 25.93 9.32 -33.83
C ALA A 489 24.57 10.01 -33.61
N ALA A 490 24.56 11.30 -33.31
CA ALA A 490 23.33 12.05 -33.10
C ALA A 490 22.32 11.89 -34.28
N GLY A 491 21.10 11.43 -33.97
CA GLY A 491 20.06 11.10 -34.94
C GLY A 491 20.03 9.62 -35.39
N THR A 492 20.98 8.80 -34.93
CA THR A 492 20.91 7.34 -34.99
C THR A 492 20.99 6.76 -33.58
N GLY A 493 20.58 5.50 -33.44
CA GLY A 493 20.60 4.76 -32.17
C GLY A 493 20.60 3.26 -32.44
N CYS A 494 20.84 2.45 -31.40
CA CYS A 494 21.13 1.03 -31.61
C CYS A 494 19.88 0.17 -31.86
N SER A 495 19.98 -0.78 -32.80
CA SER A 495 19.02 -1.85 -33.03
C SER A 495 19.76 -3.05 -33.63
N GLU A 496 19.69 -4.22 -32.99
CA GLU A 496 20.37 -5.46 -33.40
C GLU A 496 21.87 -5.24 -33.65
N GLY A 497 22.53 -4.55 -32.71
CA GLY A 497 23.96 -4.26 -32.74
C GLY A 497 24.40 -3.33 -33.87
N THR A 498 23.45 -2.63 -34.51
CA THR A 498 23.69 -1.71 -35.61
C THR A 498 23.06 -0.34 -35.32
N CYS A 499 23.79 0.76 -35.59
CA CYS A 499 23.21 2.10 -35.50
C CYS A 499 22.24 2.37 -36.66
N VAL A 500 20.97 2.55 -36.35
CA VAL A 500 19.85 2.76 -37.28
C VAL A 500 19.22 4.15 -37.08
N PRO A 501 18.48 4.70 -38.05
CA PRO A 501 17.77 5.97 -37.86
C PRO A 501 16.75 5.90 -36.72
N VAL A 502 16.78 6.91 -35.85
CA VAL A 502 15.78 7.11 -34.78
C VAL A 502 14.58 7.87 -35.33
N VAL A 503 13.37 7.49 -34.91
CA VAL A 503 12.15 8.25 -35.20
C VAL A 503 12.29 9.66 -34.63
N SER A 504 12.25 10.68 -35.48
CA SER A 504 12.36 12.07 -35.04
C SER A 504 11.10 12.51 -34.29
N LEU A 505 11.26 12.78 -33.00
CA LEU A 505 10.22 13.23 -32.08
C LEU A 505 10.55 14.64 -31.55
N ASN A 506 9.51 15.39 -31.17
CA ASN A 506 9.69 16.62 -30.39
C ASN A 506 10.00 16.26 -28.93
N PRO A 507 10.76 17.09 -28.19
CA PRO A 507 10.88 16.95 -26.75
C PRO A 507 9.50 16.97 -26.06
N PRO A 508 9.33 16.29 -24.92
CA PRO A 508 8.13 16.41 -24.11
C PRO A 508 7.95 17.86 -23.61
N PRO A 509 6.73 18.26 -23.20
CA PRO A 509 6.53 19.52 -22.50
C PRO A 509 7.46 19.67 -21.29
N ALA A 510 8.03 20.85 -21.08
CA ALA A 510 8.84 21.14 -19.91
C ALA A 510 8.03 20.91 -18.62
N GLY A 511 8.62 20.30 -17.60
CA GLY A 511 7.92 19.91 -16.38
C GLY A 511 7.28 18.52 -16.41
N LYS A 512 7.20 17.84 -17.58
CA LYS A 512 6.41 16.60 -17.70
C LYS A 512 7.17 15.35 -17.26
N CYS A 513 8.48 15.27 -17.55
CA CYS A 513 9.31 14.09 -17.32
C CYS A 513 10.40 14.29 -16.27
N ASP A 514 10.34 15.40 -15.57
CA ASP A 514 10.86 15.67 -14.24
C ASP A 514 10.54 14.44 -13.34
N GLY A 515 11.52 13.96 -12.56
CA GLY A 515 11.41 12.71 -11.78
C GLY A 515 11.23 11.40 -12.56
N GLY A 516 11.28 11.43 -13.89
CA GLY A 516 10.85 10.33 -14.77
C GLY A 516 9.37 10.39 -15.16
N GLY A 517 8.62 11.38 -14.68
CA GLY A 517 7.21 11.62 -14.98
C GLY A 517 6.23 10.89 -14.03
N PRO A 518 4.94 11.27 -14.09
CA PRO A 518 3.92 10.80 -13.14
C PRO A 518 3.61 9.31 -13.30
N PRO A 519 3.09 8.65 -12.24
CA PRO A 519 2.59 7.27 -12.31
C PRO A 519 1.58 7.05 -13.45
N ILE A 520 1.57 5.83 -13.99
CA ILE A 520 0.82 5.50 -15.20
C ILE A 520 -0.57 4.96 -14.85
N ASP A 521 -1.57 5.85 -14.79
CA ASP A 521 -2.98 5.43 -14.72
C ASP A 521 -3.53 4.98 -16.06
N VAL A 522 -4.19 3.81 -16.09
CA VAL A 522 -4.74 3.23 -17.33
C VAL A 522 -6.23 2.92 -17.30
N ILE A 523 -6.88 2.93 -16.14
CA ILE A 523 -8.31 2.62 -16.00
C ILE A 523 -9.16 3.86 -16.36
N PRO A 524 -10.08 3.76 -17.36
CA PRO A 524 -10.97 4.86 -17.71
C PRO A 524 -11.96 5.18 -16.57
N GLY A 525 -11.79 6.34 -15.94
CA GLY A 525 -12.63 6.79 -14.81
C GLY A 525 -11.88 6.98 -13.49
N GLY A 526 -10.60 6.58 -13.41
CA GLY A 526 -9.74 6.69 -12.23
C GLY A 526 -9.60 5.38 -11.46
N GLY A 527 -8.60 5.29 -10.57
CA GLY A 527 -8.42 4.17 -9.64
C GLY A 527 -7.63 2.96 -10.19
N GLY A 528 -6.56 3.18 -10.95
CA GLY A 528 -5.75 2.07 -11.46
C GLY A 528 -4.45 2.47 -12.15
N CYS A 529 -3.45 2.76 -11.31
CA CYS A 529 -2.05 2.85 -11.68
C CYS A 529 -1.48 1.45 -12.02
N THR A 530 -0.58 1.36 -13.01
CA THR A 530 -0.07 0.08 -13.53
C THR A 530 0.78 -0.71 -12.56
N GLY A 531 1.47 -0.04 -11.62
CA GLY A 531 2.20 -0.68 -10.53
C GLY A 531 1.28 -1.52 -9.64
N GLN A 532 0.21 -0.90 -9.12
CA GLN A 532 -0.85 -1.57 -8.36
C GLN A 532 -1.48 -2.74 -9.13
N LEU A 533 -1.74 -2.53 -10.42
CA LEU A 533 -2.33 -3.53 -11.29
C LEU A 533 -1.41 -4.75 -11.46
N ALA A 534 -0.10 -4.52 -11.55
CA ALA A 534 0.90 -5.58 -11.63
C ALA A 534 1.05 -6.33 -10.30
N ALA A 535 1.19 -5.62 -9.18
CA ALA A 535 1.25 -6.20 -7.84
C ALA A 535 0.09 -7.17 -7.56
N ASN A 536 -1.14 -6.75 -7.85
CA ASN A 536 -2.34 -7.56 -7.66
C ASN A 536 -2.51 -8.72 -8.68
N THR A 537 -1.75 -8.72 -9.78
CA THR A 537 -1.87 -9.72 -10.87
C THR A 537 -0.75 -10.77 -10.83
N PHE A 538 0.47 -10.38 -10.43
CA PHE A 538 1.69 -11.18 -10.57
C PHE A 538 2.23 -11.66 -9.22
N THR A 539 1.37 -12.22 -8.39
CA THR A 539 1.75 -12.82 -7.09
C THR A 539 2.39 -14.22 -7.23
N PHE A 540 2.30 -14.83 -8.41
CA PHE A 540 2.88 -16.14 -8.74
C PHE A 540 3.86 -16.04 -9.92
N ALA A 541 4.86 -16.92 -9.96
CA ALA A 541 5.75 -17.09 -11.10
C ALA A 541 4.98 -17.48 -12.38
N LEU A 542 4.01 -18.41 -12.21
CA LEU A 542 3.04 -18.78 -13.23
C LEU A 542 1.62 -18.84 -12.62
N CYS A 543 0.68 -18.10 -13.19
CA CYS A 543 -0.74 -18.16 -12.82
C CYS A 543 -1.61 -18.53 -14.03
N GLY A 544 -2.39 -19.60 -13.94
CA GLY A 544 -3.27 -20.10 -15.01
C GLY A 544 -4.75 -20.15 -14.61
N CYS A 545 -5.61 -19.38 -15.28
CA CYS A 545 -7.05 -19.36 -14.98
C CYS A 545 -7.80 -20.66 -15.24
N ASN A 546 -7.26 -21.53 -16.10
CA ASN A 546 -7.86 -22.80 -16.42
C ASN A 546 -6.79 -23.88 -16.52
N LEU A 547 -6.14 -24.06 -17.67
CA LEU A 547 -5.19 -25.17 -17.85
C LEU A 547 -3.73 -24.70 -17.77
N ILE A 548 -2.93 -25.39 -16.97
CA ILE A 548 -1.47 -25.42 -17.15
C ILE A 548 -1.12 -26.83 -17.66
N ASP A 549 -0.78 -26.92 -18.94
CA ASP A 549 -0.42 -28.17 -19.62
C ASP A 549 0.99 -28.06 -20.20
N SER A 550 1.89 -28.94 -19.77
CA SER A 550 3.25 -28.99 -20.31
C SER A 550 3.71 -30.42 -20.55
N THR A 551 4.21 -30.63 -21.76
CA THR A 551 4.85 -31.90 -22.17
C THR A 551 6.38 -31.91 -21.97
N LYS A 552 6.89 -30.89 -21.25
CA LYS A 552 8.32 -30.63 -20.98
C LYS A 552 8.51 -29.99 -19.61
N ILE A 553 9.79 -29.87 -19.22
CA ILE A 553 10.19 -29.41 -17.89
C ILE A 553 9.63 -28.02 -17.61
N ILE A 554 9.04 -27.84 -16.43
CA ILE A 554 8.79 -26.51 -15.86
C ILE A 554 9.67 -26.38 -14.62
N THR A 555 10.38 -25.25 -14.50
CA THR A 555 11.14 -24.89 -13.31
C THR A 555 10.81 -23.45 -12.93
N THR A 556 10.46 -23.21 -11.67
CA THR A 556 10.39 -21.87 -11.10
C THR A 556 11.35 -21.78 -9.92
N ASP A 557 11.98 -20.62 -9.73
CA ASP A 557 12.74 -20.25 -8.54
C ASP A 557 12.68 -18.72 -8.34
N GLY A 558 12.87 -18.27 -7.10
CA GLY A 558 12.68 -16.86 -6.74
C GLY A 558 13.98 -16.05 -6.84
N PHE A 559 13.83 -14.74 -6.93
CA PHE A 559 14.82 -13.78 -6.46
C PHE A 559 14.11 -12.46 -6.13
N ASP A 560 14.87 -11.40 -5.90
CA ASP A 560 14.32 -10.07 -5.68
C ASP A 560 15.29 -9.04 -6.26
N SER A 561 14.88 -8.38 -7.35
CA SER A 561 15.73 -7.42 -8.05
C SER A 561 16.00 -6.13 -7.27
N THR A 562 15.32 -5.91 -6.13
CA THR A 562 15.59 -4.84 -5.17
C THR A 562 16.58 -5.23 -4.07
N GLN A 563 16.84 -6.51 -3.84
CA GLN A 563 17.68 -6.96 -2.70
C GLN A 563 18.99 -7.60 -3.13
N GLY A 564 19.04 -8.26 -4.29
CA GLY A 564 20.26 -8.91 -4.74
C GLY A 564 20.22 -9.48 -6.16
N PRO A 565 21.39 -9.76 -6.75
CA PRO A 565 21.50 -10.50 -7.99
C PRO A 565 20.85 -11.88 -7.84
N TYR A 566 20.23 -12.36 -8.93
CA TYR A 566 19.62 -13.68 -8.97
C TYR A 566 20.60 -14.79 -8.56
N VAL A 567 20.16 -15.61 -7.59
CA VAL A 567 20.84 -16.83 -7.14
C VAL A 567 19.94 -18.01 -7.47
N PRO A 568 20.40 -19.03 -8.23
CA PRO A 568 19.56 -20.15 -8.62
C PRO A 568 18.98 -20.95 -7.44
N GLY A 569 17.69 -21.28 -7.54
CA GLY A 569 17.01 -22.22 -6.65
C GLY A 569 16.54 -21.68 -5.30
N GLN A 570 16.44 -20.36 -5.11
CA GLN A 570 15.76 -19.76 -3.94
C GLN A 570 14.24 -20.01 -3.99
N ASN A 571 13.54 -19.92 -2.85
CA ASN A 571 12.10 -20.19 -2.83
C ASN A 571 11.25 -18.94 -3.11
N GLY A 572 9.93 -19.01 -2.85
CA GLY A 572 8.98 -17.92 -3.07
C GLY A 572 8.46 -17.78 -4.51
N ALA A 573 8.82 -18.70 -5.42
CA ALA A 573 8.36 -18.72 -6.81
C ALA A 573 7.25 -19.75 -7.04
N GLY A 574 6.09 -19.50 -6.44
CA GLY A 574 4.94 -20.39 -6.51
C GLY A 574 4.30 -20.50 -7.90
N ILE A 575 3.47 -21.51 -8.08
CA ILE A 575 2.59 -21.69 -9.25
C ILE A 575 1.14 -21.79 -8.78
N GLY A 576 0.23 -21.07 -9.44
CA GLY A 576 -1.20 -21.07 -9.15
C GLY A 576 -2.06 -21.49 -10.34
N THR A 577 -3.12 -22.27 -10.09
CA THR A 577 -4.19 -22.46 -11.09
C THR A 577 -5.58 -22.67 -10.49
N ASN A 578 -6.59 -22.12 -11.15
CA ASN A 578 -8.00 -22.25 -10.78
C ASN A 578 -8.67 -23.53 -11.36
N SER A 579 -7.89 -24.44 -11.95
CA SER A 579 -8.40 -25.70 -12.49
C SER A 579 -7.37 -26.84 -12.30
N THR A 580 -6.73 -27.33 -13.36
CA THR A 580 -5.98 -28.58 -13.37
C THR A 580 -4.59 -28.35 -13.92
N ILE A 581 -3.59 -28.97 -13.30
CA ILE A 581 -2.25 -29.12 -13.89
C ILE A 581 -2.13 -30.52 -14.48
N THR A 582 -1.74 -30.60 -15.76
CA THR A 582 -1.35 -31.84 -16.42
C THR A 582 0.11 -31.76 -16.87
N SER A 583 0.92 -32.74 -16.48
CA SER A 583 2.26 -32.89 -17.05
C SER A 583 2.73 -34.33 -17.12
N ASN A 584 3.53 -34.62 -18.15
CA ASN A 584 4.26 -35.88 -18.34
C ASN A 584 5.79 -35.67 -18.30
N ALA A 585 6.23 -34.59 -17.64
CA ALA A 585 7.62 -34.20 -17.50
C ALA A 585 7.89 -33.73 -16.05
N LEU A 586 9.17 -33.51 -15.72
CA LEU A 586 9.58 -32.97 -14.42
C LEU A 586 9.02 -31.55 -14.23
N ILE A 587 8.37 -31.29 -13.10
CA ILE A 587 8.02 -29.94 -12.65
C ILE A 587 8.71 -29.65 -11.32
N THR A 588 9.47 -28.55 -11.26
CA THR A 588 10.05 -28.02 -10.02
C THR A 588 9.36 -26.69 -9.71
N VAL A 589 8.68 -26.61 -8.57
CA VAL A 589 7.95 -25.42 -8.13
C VAL A 589 8.77 -24.77 -7.02
N GLY A 590 9.37 -23.62 -7.32
CA GLY A 590 10.24 -22.88 -6.40
C GLY A 590 9.53 -22.38 -5.15
N GLY A 591 8.21 -22.23 -5.15
CA GLY A 591 7.44 -21.90 -3.95
C GLY A 591 6.25 -22.81 -3.73
N ASP A 592 5.18 -22.25 -3.16
CA ASP A 592 3.92 -22.94 -2.97
C ASP A 592 3.26 -23.34 -4.32
N LEU A 593 2.60 -24.51 -4.32
CA LEU A 593 1.78 -24.97 -5.45
C LEU A 593 0.30 -24.93 -5.10
N PHE A 594 -0.45 -24.00 -5.71
CA PHE A 594 -1.90 -23.84 -5.54
C PHE A 594 -2.66 -24.43 -6.74
N VAL A 595 -3.57 -25.38 -6.49
CA VAL A 595 -4.36 -26.07 -7.54
C VAL A 595 -5.81 -26.23 -7.09
N ALA A 596 -6.72 -25.45 -7.65
CA ALA A 596 -8.13 -25.42 -7.23
C ALA A 596 -9.01 -26.59 -7.75
N LYS A 597 -8.46 -27.59 -8.47
CA LYS A 597 -9.18 -28.84 -8.80
C LYS A 597 -8.29 -30.07 -8.70
N SER A 598 -7.49 -30.36 -9.72
CA SER A 598 -6.79 -31.67 -9.79
C SER A 598 -5.34 -31.50 -10.20
N LEU A 599 -4.45 -32.23 -9.51
CA LEU A 599 -3.06 -32.37 -9.90
C LEU A 599 -2.87 -33.77 -10.51
N ALA A 600 -2.55 -33.83 -11.80
CA ALA A 600 -2.39 -35.08 -12.55
C ALA A 600 -0.97 -35.20 -13.12
N THR A 601 -0.16 -36.07 -12.52
CA THR A 601 1.27 -36.19 -12.80
C THR A 601 1.63 -37.53 -13.45
N VAL A 602 2.36 -37.45 -14.55
CA VAL A 602 3.00 -38.57 -15.27
C VAL A 602 4.51 -38.29 -15.46
N GLY A 603 5.07 -37.62 -14.46
CA GLY A 603 6.44 -37.16 -14.34
C GLY A 603 6.67 -36.62 -12.93
N ASP A 604 7.93 -36.46 -12.54
CA ASP A 604 8.29 -36.06 -11.19
C ASP A 604 7.85 -34.62 -10.86
N PHE A 605 7.43 -34.36 -9.63
CA PHE A 605 7.14 -33.03 -9.08
C PHE A 605 8.00 -32.80 -7.82
N ASP A 606 8.74 -31.70 -7.74
CA ASP A 606 9.47 -31.23 -6.55
C ASP A 606 8.99 -29.83 -6.18
N ILE A 607 8.16 -29.74 -5.14
CA ILE A 607 7.53 -28.52 -4.65
C ILE A 607 8.34 -28.06 -3.43
N LYS A 608 8.98 -26.88 -3.53
CA LYS A 608 9.96 -26.43 -2.53
C LYS A 608 9.35 -25.95 -1.21
N GLN A 609 8.09 -25.52 -1.24
CA GLN A 609 7.33 -25.08 -0.07
C GLN A 609 6.08 -25.98 0.06
N ARG A 610 4.87 -25.40 0.16
CA ARG A 610 3.62 -26.12 0.44
C ARG A 610 2.89 -26.58 -0.82
N LEU A 611 2.03 -27.59 -0.67
CA LEU A 611 1.03 -27.99 -1.67
C LEU A 611 -0.36 -27.64 -1.16
N LEU A 612 -1.12 -26.83 -1.88
CA LEU A 612 -2.51 -26.48 -1.59
C LEU A 612 -3.41 -26.94 -2.75
N LEU A 613 -4.04 -28.09 -2.59
CA LEU A 613 -4.80 -28.80 -3.63
C LEU A 613 -6.23 -29.08 -3.15
N ASP A 614 -7.20 -28.39 -3.73
CA ASP A 614 -8.63 -28.49 -3.36
C ASP A 614 -9.23 -29.88 -3.65
N GLY A 615 -8.84 -30.49 -4.78
CA GLY A 615 -9.35 -31.81 -5.19
C GLY A 615 -8.28 -32.89 -5.28
N ALA A 616 -8.31 -33.69 -6.35
CA ALA A 616 -7.67 -35.01 -6.36
C ALA A 616 -6.20 -34.98 -6.82
N LEU A 617 -5.32 -35.59 -6.02
CA LEU A 617 -3.93 -35.87 -6.40
C LEU A 617 -3.86 -37.22 -7.13
N ASN A 618 -3.52 -37.19 -8.42
CA ASN A 618 -3.34 -38.36 -9.26
C ASN A 618 -1.89 -38.44 -9.73
N PHE A 619 -1.12 -39.41 -9.24
CA PHE A 619 0.32 -39.48 -9.51
C PHE A 619 0.77 -40.83 -10.06
N SER A 620 1.64 -40.80 -11.07
CA SER A 620 2.28 -41.98 -11.64
C SER A 620 3.74 -42.15 -11.19
N ASP A 621 4.42 -41.03 -10.91
CA ASP A 621 5.85 -40.90 -10.59
C ASP A 621 6.05 -40.16 -9.25
N LEU A 622 7.23 -39.60 -8.96
CA LEU A 622 7.51 -39.00 -7.64
C LEU A 622 6.82 -37.63 -7.49
N VAL A 623 6.16 -37.40 -6.36
CA VAL A 623 5.68 -36.07 -5.95
C VAL A 623 6.26 -35.79 -4.57
N THR A 624 7.11 -34.78 -4.48
CA THR A 624 7.77 -34.34 -3.24
C THR A 624 7.26 -32.95 -2.87
N VAL A 625 6.86 -32.76 -1.62
CA VAL A 625 6.52 -31.49 -0.99
C VAL A 625 7.44 -31.32 0.22
N ARG A 626 8.12 -30.18 0.34
CA ARG A 626 9.14 -29.98 1.38
C ARG A 626 8.60 -29.38 2.68
N GLU A 627 7.45 -28.72 2.62
CA GLU A 627 6.66 -28.31 3.78
C GLU A 627 5.35 -29.12 3.80
N ASP A 628 4.29 -28.54 4.38
CA ASP A 628 2.96 -29.12 4.51
C ASP A 628 2.25 -29.34 3.16
N ALA A 629 1.38 -30.35 3.13
CA ALA A 629 0.51 -30.66 2.00
C ALA A 629 -0.95 -30.72 2.43
N PHE A 630 -1.77 -29.87 1.82
CA PHE A 630 -3.22 -29.77 2.00
C PHE A 630 -3.90 -30.35 0.77
N ILE A 631 -4.66 -31.44 0.93
CA ILE A 631 -5.28 -32.19 -0.18
C ILE A 631 -6.74 -32.52 0.16
N GLY A 632 -7.68 -31.76 -0.38
CA GLY A 632 -9.12 -31.93 -0.14
C GLY A 632 -9.74 -33.15 -0.84
N GLY A 633 -9.15 -33.62 -1.94
CA GLY A 633 -9.62 -34.79 -2.68
C GLY A 633 -8.87 -36.11 -2.43
N ALA A 634 -9.16 -37.10 -3.26
CA ALA A 634 -8.55 -38.43 -3.15
C ALA A 634 -7.09 -38.46 -3.62
N ILE A 635 -6.21 -39.08 -2.83
CA ILE A 635 -4.80 -39.33 -3.16
C ILE A 635 -4.70 -40.70 -3.87
N THR A 636 -4.47 -40.68 -5.18
CA THR A 636 -4.55 -41.88 -6.04
C THR A 636 -3.23 -42.13 -6.79
N ARG A 637 -2.58 -43.25 -6.47
CA ARG A 637 -1.42 -43.76 -7.21
C ARG A 637 -1.85 -44.51 -8.46
N GLN A 638 -1.53 -44.00 -9.63
CA GLN A 638 -1.82 -44.61 -10.94
C GLN A 638 -0.65 -45.43 -11.50
N GLY A 639 0.58 -45.21 -11.00
CA GLY A 639 1.82 -45.83 -11.48
C GLY A 639 2.69 -46.45 -10.39
N SER A 640 4.01 -46.40 -10.58
CA SER A 640 5.01 -46.94 -9.64
C SER A 640 5.57 -45.92 -8.64
N GLY A 641 5.30 -44.62 -8.83
CA GLY A 641 5.82 -43.51 -8.04
C GLY A 641 5.35 -43.44 -6.58
N SER A 642 5.67 -42.33 -5.93
CA SER A 642 5.32 -42.07 -4.53
C SER A 642 5.00 -40.61 -4.30
N PHE A 643 4.06 -40.32 -3.41
CA PHE A 643 3.82 -38.99 -2.86
C PHE A 643 4.47 -38.89 -1.48
N GLN A 644 5.25 -37.83 -1.25
CA GLN A 644 6.01 -37.58 -0.03
C GLN A 644 5.84 -36.12 0.40
N THR A 645 5.42 -35.88 1.64
CA THR A 645 5.57 -34.59 2.34
C THR A 645 6.47 -34.77 3.56
N VAL A 646 7.28 -33.77 3.89
CA VAL A 646 8.20 -33.83 5.04
C VAL A 646 7.43 -33.67 6.37
N ASP A 647 6.45 -32.78 6.40
CA ASP A 647 5.80 -32.30 7.62
C ASP A 647 4.36 -32.82 7.77
N VAL A 648 3.34 -31.98 7.61
CA VAL A 648 1.93 -32.33 7.84
C VAL A 648 1.19 -32.59 6.52
N LEU A 649 0.51 -33.74 6.44
CA LEU A 649 -0.53 -33.99 5.44
C LEU A 649 -1.91 -33.66 6.02
N THR A 650 -2.58 -32.62 5.53
CA THR A 650 -3.99 -32.33 5.84
C THR A 650 -4.86 -32.90 4.74
N SER A 651 -5.72 -33.88 5.05
CA SER A 651 -6.62 -34.49 4.05
C SER A 651 -7.82 -35.17 4.71
N PRO A 652 -9.03 -35.14 4.11
CA PRO A 652 -10.22 -35.72 4.74
C PRO A 652 -10.12 -37.24 4.95
N ASN A 653 -9.24 -37.93 4.24
CA ASN A 653 -8.97 -39.35 4.41
C ASN A 653 -7.47 -39.63 4.42
N CYS A 654 -6.79 -39.44 5.56
CA CYS A 654 -5.40 -39.83 5.78
C CYS A 654 -5.13 -41.28 5.31
N PRO A 655 -4.39 -41.52 4.22
CA PRO A 655 -4.02 -42.87 3.80
C PRO A 655 -2.99 -43.47 4.77
N PRO A 656 -2.90 -44.80 4.95
CA PRO A 656 -1.91 -45.37 5.87
C PRO A 656 -0.47 -45.02 5.47
N ASN A 657 0.29 -44.39 6.38
CA ASN A 657 1.67 -43.98 6.14
C ASN A 657 2.54 -45.17 5.66
N ASN A 658 3.49 -44.90 4.75
CA ASN A 658 4.35 -45.88 4.09
C ASN A 658 3.61 -47.00 3.33
N THR A 659 2.32 -46.80 3.01
CA THR A 659 1.49 -47.74 2.27
C THR A 659 1.02 -47.11 0.97
N GLY A 660 0.88 -47.90 -0.10
CA GLY A 660 0.36 -47.41 -1.38
C GLY A 660 1.23 -46.33 -2.05
N GLY A 661 2.48 -46.14 -1.61
CA GLY A 661 3.38 -45.09 -2.11
C GLY A 661 3.15 -43.72 -1.48
N VAL A 662 2.43 -43.59 -0.37
CA VAL A 662 2.26 -42.31 0.35
C VAL A 662 3.13 -42.27 1.62
N GLN A 663 3.84 -41.16 1.83
CA GLN A 663 4.68 -40.91 3.00
C GLN A 663 4.46 -39.48 3.51
N TYR A 664 4.44 -39.31 4.83
CA TYR A 664 4.27 -38.03 5.51
C TYR A 664 4.89 -38.06 6.92
N GLY A 665 5.23 -36.90 7.48
CA GLY A 665 5.69 -36.77 8.87
C GLY A 665 4.54 -37.01 9.86
N SER A 666 3.44 -36.27 9.69
CA SER A 666 2.17 -36.49 10.40
C SER A 666 0.97 -36.31 9.45
N CYS A 667 -0.24 -36.68 9.87
CA CYS A 667 -1.45 -36.45 9.08
C CYS A 667 -2.63 -36.01 9.94
N VAL A 668 -3.31 -34.97 9.50
CA VAL A 668 -4.49 -34.37 10.12
C VAL A 668 -5.73 -34.76 9.28
N PRO A 669 -6.65 -35.60 9.81
CA PRO A 669 -7.83 -36.04 9.09
C PRO A 669 -8.92 -34.95 9.10
N GLN A 670 -8.73 -33.93 8.26
CA GLN A 670 -9.59 -32.76 8.15
C GLN A 670 -9.88 -32.47 6.68
N ALA A 671 -11.09 -32.00 6.38
CA ALA A 671 -11.40 -31.45 5.07
C ALA A 671 -10.54 -30.20 4.81
N PHE A 672 -10.09 -30.05 3.57
CA PHE A 672 -9.41 -28.86 3.10
C PHE A 672 -10.17 -28.36 1.87
N ASP A 673 -10.55 -27.09 1.88
CA ASP A 673 -11.14 -26.37 0.77
C ASP A 673 -10.33 -25.11 0.50
N LEU A 674 -10.10 -24.81 -0.78
CA LEU A 674 -9.33 -23.64 -1.17
C LEU A 674 -10.26 -22.41 -1.28
N ALA A 675 -10.53 -21.78 -0.14
CA ALA A 675 -11.49 -20.67 0.02
C ALA A 675 -11.30 -19.51 -0.98
N THR A 676 -10.05 -19.21 -1.37
CA THR A 676 -9.73 -18.21 -2.39
C THR A 676 -9.01 -18.85 -3.60
N LEU A 677 -9.55 -18.63 -4.80
CA LEU A 677 -8.90 -19.08 -6.03
C LEU A 677 -7.56 -18.34 -6.25
N PRO A 678 -6.47 -19.03 -6.63
CA PRO A 678 -5.13 -18.44 -6.63
C PRO A 678 -4.94 -17.35 -7.70
N CYS A 679 -5.57 -17.47 -8.87
CA CYS A 679 -5.46 -16.49 -9.95
C CYS A 679 -6.73 -15.65 -10.07
N ASP A 680 -6.60 -14.32 -10.24
CA ASP A 680 -7.79 -13.46 -10.40
C ASP A 680 -8.41 -13.56 -11.80
N CYS A 681 -9.24 -14.57 -11.95
CA CYS A 681 -9.83 -14.93 -13.23
C CYS A 681 -11.30 -14.51 -13.35
N THR A 682 -11.77 -13.70 -12.40
CA THR A 682 -13.11 -13.10 -12.38
C THR A 682 -13.28 -12.12 -13.55
N ALA A 683 -14.51 -11.68 -13.80
CA ALA A 683 -14.76 -10.70 -14.85
C ALA A 683 -14.14 -9.34 -14.49
N PRO A 684 -13.67 -8.53 -15.46
CA PRO A 684 -13.15 -7.19 -15.18
C PRO A 684 -14.14 -6.36 -14.35
N ALA A 685 -13.70 -5.84 -13.22
CA ALA A 685 -14.50 -4.96 -12.36
C ALA A 685 -14.05 -3.49 -12.48
N PRO A 686 -14.93 -2.50 -12.25
CA PRO A 686 -14.56 -1.08 -12.36
C PRO A 686 -13.51 -0.61 -11.34
N ASN A 687 -13.35 -1.31 -10.21
CA ASN A 687 -12.35 -1.04 -9.17
C ASN A 687 -10.98 -1.69 -9.46
N GLY A 688 -10.72 -2.14 -10.70
CA GLY A 688 -9.44 -2.76 -11.08
C GLY A 688 -9.24 -4.19 -10.60
N THR A 689 -10.22 -4.80 -9.92
CA THR A 689 -10.20 -6.22 -9.57
C THR A 689 -10.67 -7.10 -10.74
N GLY A 690 -10.36 -8.39 -10.69
CA GLY A 690 -10.61 -9.29 -11.82
C GLY A 690 -9.62 -9.13 -12.96
N LYS A 691 -9.94 -9.77 -14.08
CA LYS A 691 -9.08 -9.72 -15.27
C LYS A 691 -8.99 -8.32 -15.85
N ILE A 692 -7.77 -7.90 -16.18
CA ILE A 692 -7.46 -6.64 -16.87
C ILE A 692 -8.09 -6.64 -18.27
N ASP A 693 -9.03 -5.73 -18.53
CA ASP A 693 -9.58 -5.50 -19.88
C ASP A 693 -8.65 -4.60 -20.73
N VAL A 694 -7.54 -5.20 -21.14
CA VAL A 694 -6.54 -4.60 -22.03
C VAL A 694 -7.16 -4.04 -23.31
N ARG A 695 -8.21 -4.69 -23.86
CA ARG A 695 -8.89 -4.23 -25.07
C ARG A 695 -9.58 -2.89 -24.84
N SER A 696 -10.27 -2.72 -23.71
CA SER A 696 -10.89 -1.44 -23.34
C SER A 696 -9.87 -0.35 -23.03
N ILE A 697 -8.78 -0.68 -22.32
CA ILE A 697 -7.66 0.22 -22.04
C ILE A 697 -7.03 0.75 -23.35
N VAL A 698 -6.67 -0.14 -24.28
CA VAL A 698 -6.10 0.24 -25.58
C VAL A 698 -7.10 1.03 -26.43
N THR A 699 -8.39 0.68 -26.38
CA THR A 699 -9.43 1.42 -27.11
C THR A 699 -9.58 2.84 -26.57
N PHE A 700 -9.54 3.04 -25.26
CA PHE A 700 -9.59 4.37 -24.63
C PHE A 700 -8.39 5.23 -25.05
N HIS A 701 -7.17 4.68 -25.01
CA HIS A 701 -5.95 5.38 -25.38
C HIS A 701 -5.75 5.54 -26.90
N SER A 702 -6.53 4.85 -27.74
CA SER A 702 -6.56 5.11 -29.20
C SER A 702 -7.14 6.49 -29.58
N ILE A 703 -7.82 7.14 -28.64
CA ILE A 703 -8.38 8.48 -28.81
C ILE A 703 -7.26 9.50 -28.54
N ALA A 704 -6.98 10.38 -29.51
CA ALA A 704 -5.87 11.34 -29.44
C ALA A 704 -5.94 12.38 -28.30
N ALA A 705 -7.06 12.48 -27.57
CA ALA A 705 -7.18 13.30 -26.36
C ALA A 705 -6.73 12.56 -25.09
N ASN A 706 -6.57 11.23 -25.16
CA ASN A 706 -6.22 10.35 -24.06
C ASN A 706 -4.79 9.79 -24.21
N ASN A 707 -3.98 10.32 -25.14
CA ASN A 707 -2.60 9.91 -25.36
C ASN A 707 -1.73 11.13 -25.73
N ASP A 708 -0.43 10.95 -25.56
CA ASP A 708 0.60 11.98 -25.68
C ASP A 708 1.20 12.10 -27.08
N ASN A 709 0.74 11.33 -28.07
CA ASN A 709 1.33 11.30 -29.40
C ASN A 709 1.49 12.69 -30.02
N ALA A 710 0.47 13.54 -29.85
CA ALA A 710 0.47 14.90 -30.37
C ALA A 710 1.53 15.81 -29.71
N SER A 711 1.90 15.55 -28.45
CA SER A 711 2.90 16.35 -27.73
C SER A 711 4.31 16.16 -28.31
N ILE A 712 4.67 14.92 -28.63
CA ILE A 712 5.98 14.55 -29.19
C ILE A 712 5.98 14.39 -30.73
N GLY A 713 4.83 14.54 -31.39
CA GLY A 713 4.70 14.37 -32.84
C GLY A 713 4.71 12.92 -33.34
N LEU A 714 4.46 11.94 -32.46
CA LEU A 714 4.48 10.51 -32.80
C LEU A 714 3.35 10.15 -33.79
N ASN A 715 3.72 9.58 -34.93
CA ASN A 715 2.76 9.05 -35.89
C ASN A 715 2.33 7.63 -35.48
N GLN A 716 1.03 7.44 -35.21
CA GLN A 716 0.45 6.14 -34.83
C GLN A 716 0.75 4.99 -35.82
N ALA A 717 1.04 5.29 -37.10
CA ALA A 717 1.35 4.30 -38.12
C ALA A 717 2.86 4.00 -38.29
N VAL A 718 3.74 4.56 -37.45
CA VAL A 718 5.20 4.50 -37.65
C VAL A 718 5.78 3.08 -37.62
N LEU A 719 5.12 2.14 -36.94
CA LEU A 719 5.54 0.73 -36.82
C LEU A 719 4.70 -0.25 -37.65
N ASP A 720 3.75 0.23 -38.47
CA ASP A 720 2.80 -0.65 -39.19
C ASP A 720 3.47 -1.50 -40.28
N ASN A 721 4.52 -0.98 -40.94
CA ASN A 721 5.38 -1.73 -41.86
C ASN A 721 6.63 -0.88 -42.21
N PRO A 722 7.62 -0.75 -41.33
CA PRO A 722 8.76 0.13 -41.55
C PRO A 722 9.60 -0.35 -42.74
N SER A 723 10.10 0.59 -43.55
CA SER A 723 10.81 0.31 -44.81
C SER A 723 12.28 -0.10 -44.61
N GLY A 724 12.78 0.01 -43.40
CA GLY A 724 14.10 -0.43 -42.94
C GLY A 724 14.08 -0.60 -41.41
N PRO A 725 15.20 -1.01 -40.80
CA PRO A 725 15.34 -1.06 -39.34
C PRO A 725 15.03 0.30 -38.71
N ILE A 726 14.33 0.30 -37.58
CA ILE A 726 13.81 1.53 -36.97
C ILE A 726 13.93 1.49 -35.45
N ARG A 727 14.31 2.63 -34.85
CA ARG A 727 14.35 2.82 -33.40
C ARG A 727 13.38 3.90 -32.95
N LEU A 728 12.68 3.66 -31.85
CA LEU A 728 11.72 4.56 -31.23
C LEU A 728 12.06 4.76 -29.74
N ASP A 729 12.73 5.85 -29.43
CA ASP A 729 13.02 6.28 -28.06
C ASP A 729 11.82 7.09 -27.52
N LEU A 730 11.12 6.56 -26.52
CA LEU A 730 9.92 7.16 -25.92
C LEU A 730 10.27 7.85 -24.59
N PRO A 731 10.10 9.19 -24.47
CA PRO A 731 10.14 9.87 -23.17
C PRO A 731 8.89 9.52 -22.35
N CYS A 732 8.80 9.98 -21.10
CA CYS A 732 7.67 9.67 -20.23
C CYS A 732 6.28 10.04 -20.82
N GLY A 733 5.30 9.17 -20.61
CA GLY A 733 3.91 9.39 -21.04
C GLY A 733 3.19 8.18 -21.60
N LYS A 734 2.04 8.44 -22.22
CA LYS A 734 1.05 7.46 -22.68
C LYS A 734 0.92 7.52 -24.21
N TYR A 735 1.48 6.57 -24.94
CA TYR A 735 1.61 6.60 -26.41
C TYR A 735 0.79 5.53 -27.11
N TYR A 736 0.25 5.83 -28.28
CA TYR A 736 -0.54 4.89 -29.06
C TYR A 736 0.05 4.63 -30.45
N VAL A 737 0.16 3.35 -30.83
CA VAL A 737 0.46 2.94 -32.21
C VAL A 737 -0.57 1.94 -32.72
N ASN A 738 -0.77 1.92 -34.03
CA ASN A 738 -1.75 1.07 -34.70
C ASN A 738 -1.45 -0.43 -34.54
N SER A 739 -0.20 -0.83 -34.81
CA SER A 739 0.29 -2.21 -34.76
C SER A 739 1.83 -2.23 -34.84
N ILE A 740 2.45 -3.39 -34.68
CA ILE A 740 3.87 -3.60 -35.02
C ILE A 740 3.97 -4.77 -35.99
N GLN A 741 4.41 -4.51 -37.23
CA GLN A 741 4.51 -5.53 -38.27
C GLN A 741 5.66 -5.23 -39.24
N GLY A 742 5.88 -6.13 -40.20
CA GLY A 742 6.86 -5.99 -41.26
C GLY A 742 8.02 -6.97 -41.10
N SER A 743 9.06 -6.79 -41.91
CA SER A 743 10.22 -7.69 -42.00
C SER A 743 11.54 -6.98 -41.67
N GLN A 744 11.48 -6.01 -40.77
CA GLN A 744 12.63 -5.21 -40.33
C GLN A 744 12.69 -5.22 -38.80
N PRO A 745 13.89 -5.16 -38.20
CA PRO A 745 14.03 -4.95 -36.77
C PRO A 745 13.35 -3.67 -36.31
N VAL A 746 12.72 -3.75 -35.14
CA VAL A 746 12.18 -2.59 -34.42
C VAL A 746 12.77 -2.60 -33.02
N THR A 747 13.35 -1.48 -32.58
CA THR A 747 13.75 -1.29 -31.19
C THR A 747 12.93 -0.16 -30.58
N ILE A 748 12.35 -0.37 -29.41
CA ILE A 748 11.60 0.64 -28.67
C ILE A 748 12.23 0.73 -27.27
N VAL A 749 12.62 1.94 -26.87
CA VAL A 749 13.27 2.18 -25.57
C VAL A 749 12.46 3.19 -24.76
N ALA A 750 12.26 2.91 -23.47
CA ALA A 750 11.53 3.78 -22.54
C ALA A 750 12.47 4.61 -21.65
N HIS A 751 12.23 5.92 -21.63
CA HIS A 751 12.96 6.91 -20.83
C HIS A 751 11.99 7.61 -19.85
N GLY A 752 12.05 7.22 -18.57
CA GLY A 752 11.04 7.53 -17.55
C GLY A 752 9.86 6.54 -17.55
N ARG A 753 8.73 6.94 -16.97
CA ARG A 753 7.51 6.12 -16.90
C ARG A 753 6.76 6.18 -18.23
N VAL A 754 6.71 5.07 -18.96
CA VAL A 754 6.17 4.98 -20.33
C VAL A 754 5.10 3.91 -20.42
N ALA A 755 3.95 4.28 -20.98
CA ALA A 755 2.94 3.35 -21.48
C ALA A 755 2.83 3.39 -23.00
N LEU A 756 2.83 2.21 -23.65
CA LEU A 756 2.64 2.03 -25.08
C LEU A 756 1.43 1.14 -25.37
N PHE A 757 0.39 1.75 -25.93
CA PHE A 757 -0.86 1.11 -26.34
C PHE A 757 -0.79 0.74 -27.83
N ILE A 758 -0.83 -0.55 -28.12
CA ILE A 758 -0.75 -1.11 -29.48
C ILE A 758 -2.16 -1.56 -29.88
N GLY A 759 -2.80 -0.81 -30.77
CA GLY A 759 -4.19 -1.01 -31.18
C GLY A 759 -4.51 -2.37 -31.81
N GLY A 760 -3.50 -3.00 -32.41
CA GLY A 760 -3.57 -4.25 -33.14
C GLY A 760 -2.65 -5.31 -32.57
N SER A 761 -2.08 -6.12 -33.46
CA SER A 761 -1.17 -7.22 -33.11
C SER A 761 0.30 -6.82 -33.29
N ILE A 762 1.18 -7.51 -32.58
CA ILE A 762 2.63 -7.53 -32.81
C ILE A 762 2.91 -8.78 -33.63
N SER A 763 3.04 -8.61 -34.95
CA SER A 763 3.24 -9.70 -35.92
C SER A 763 4.41 -9.43 -36.89
N PRO A 764 5.62 -9.09 -36.41
CA PRO A 764 6.82 -8.92 -37.23
C PRO A 764 7.38 -10.27 -37.71
N SER A 765 8.21 -10.27 -38.75
CA SER A 765 9.04 -11.43 -39.15
C SER A 765 10.52 -11.28 -38.79
N SER A 766 10.83 -10.34 -37.89
CA SER A 766 12.17 -9.96 -37.42
C SER A 766 12.12 -9.77 -35.90
N ALA A 767 13.26 -9.45 -35.27
CA ALA A 767 13.29 -9.13 -33.85
C ALA A 767 12.55 -7.80 -33.57
N VAL A 768 11.87 -7.74 -32.43
CA VAL A 768 11.24 -6.50 -31.94
C VAL A 768 11.59 -6.33 -30.47
N ASN A 769 12.57 -5.47 -30.21
CA ASN A 769 13.13 -5.29 -28.89
C ASN A 769 12.39 -4.19 -28.14
N PHE A 770 12.02 -4.47 -26.90
CA PHE A 770 11.48 -3.51 -25.94
C PHE A 770 12.50 -3.39 -24.81
N ASP A 771 13.06 -2.21 -24.60
CA ASP A 771 14.08 -1.96 -23.59
C ASP A 771 13.74 -0.69 -22.79
N LEU A 772 14.46 -0.42 -21.71
CA LEU A 772 14.18 0.68 -20.81
C LEU A 772 15.40 1.07 -19.97
N ASP A 773 15.54 2.35 -19.66
CA ASP A 773 16.59 2.82 -18.75
C ASP A 773 16.40 2.25 -17.32
N PRO A 774 17.45 2.18 -16.48
CA PRO A 774 17.36 1.71 -15.08
C PRO A 774 16.44 2.52 -14.15
N THR A 775 16.01 3.71 -14.58
CA THR A 775 15.06 4.61 -13.88
C THR A 775 13.67 4.65 -14.54
N SER A 776 13.45 3.81 -15.56
CA SER A 776 12.21 3.77 -16.34
C SER A 776 11.27 2.65 -15.90
N THR A 777 9.98 2.82 -16.20
CA THR A 777 8.99 1.73 -16.19
C THR A 777 8.39 1.62 -17.59
N PHE A 778 8.29 0.40 -18.14
CA PHE A 778 7.73 0.20 -19.49
C PHE A 778 6.49 -0.68 -19.46
N ASP A 779 5.33 -0.03 -19.56
CA ASP A 779 4.01 -0.64 -19.68
C ASP A 779 3.61 -0.81 -21.16
N VAL A 780 3.44 -2.04 -21.64
CA VAL A 780 3.01 -2.31 -23.03
C VAL A 780 1.64 -2.99 -23.01
N PHE A 781 0.65 -2.36 -23.63
CA PHE A 781 -0.71 -2.88 -23.76
C PHE A 781 -1.03 -3.23 -25.21
N VAL A 782 -1.17 -4.51 -25.51
CA VAL A 782 -1.45 -5.03 -26.86
C VAL A 782 -2.91 -5.42 -26.98
N GLY A 783 -3.67 -4.70 -27.81
CA GLY A 783 -5.09 -5.00 -28.02
C GLY A 783 -5.32 -6.34 -28.74
N GLY A 784 -4.46 -6.68 -29.69
CA GLY A 784 -4.51 -7.92 -30.46
C GLY A 784 -3.72 -9.07 -29.80
N VAL A 785 -2.79 -9.65 -30.56
CA VAL A 785 -1.93 -10.77 -30.16
C VAL A 785 -0.47 -10.46 -30.43
N GLN A 786 0.45 -11.13 -29.74
CA GLN A 786 1.86 -11.22 -30.14
C GLN A 786 2.06 -12.56 -30.88
N LYS A 787 2.70 -12.51 -32.05
CA LYS A 787 2.99 -13.69 -32.88
C LYS A 787 4.31 -13.55 -33.63
N GLY A 788 5.06 -14.65 -33.70
CA GLY A 788 6.05 -14.87 -34.78
C GLY A 788 7.30 -14.01 -34.73
N THR A 789 7.59 -13.35 -33.61
CA THR A 789 8.86 -12.61 -33.41
C THR A 789 10.06 -13.53 -33.62
N ALA A 790 11.06 -13.03 -34.35
CA ALA A 790 12.26 -13.80 -34.64
C ALA A 790 13.07 -14.10 -33.36
N ALA A 791 13.90 -15.14 -33.41
CA ALA A 791 14.85 -15.43 -32.34
C ALA A 791 15.79 -14.24 -32.10
N GLY A 792 16.14 -13.98 -30.84
CA GLY A 792 16.91 -12.79 -30.42
C GLY A 792 16.05 -11.64 -29.89
N THR A 793 14.72 -11.66 -30.12
CA THR A 793 13.79 -10.69 -29.52
C THR A 793 13.99 -10.60 -28.01
N THR A 794 14.24 -9.39 -27.52
CA THR A 794 14.41 -9.06 -26.11
C THR A 794 13.27 -8.17 -25.63
N ILE A 795 12.61 -8.54 -24.54
CA ILE A 795 11.59 -7.73 -23.87
C ILE A 795 12.06 -7.49 -22.45
N GLY A 796 12.32 -6.22 -22.12
CA GLY A 796 12.83 -5.76 -20.83
C GLY A 796 14.23 -6.22 -20.49
N SER A 797 14.69 -5.83 -19.30
CA SER A 797 16.05 -6.09 -18.80
C SER A 797 16.06 -7.14 -17.68
N PRO A 798 16.98 -8.12 -17.69
CA PRO A 798 17.13 -9.10 -16.59
C PRO A 798 17.66 -8.46 -15.30
N LEU A 799 18.12 -7.21 -15.34
CA LEU A 799 18.66 -6.47 -14.19
C LEU A 799 17.54 -5.90 -13.28
N TYR A 800 16.38 -5.62 -13.86
CA TYR A 800 15.22 -4.99 -13.21
C TYR A 800 13.90 -5.41 -13.89
N PRO A 801 13.61 -6.72 -14.00
CA PRO A 801 12.53 -7.24 -14.85
C PRO A 801 11.13 -6.79 -14.39
N ARG A 802 10.90 -6.61 -13.08
CA ARG A 802 9.61 -6.09 -12.56
C ARG A 802 9.15 -4.77 -13.21
N LEU A 803 10.09 -3.96 -13.73
CA LEU A 803 9.81 -2.65 -14.34
C LEU A 803 9.31 -2.74 -15.79
N THR A 804 9.31 -3.94 -16.41
CA THR A 804 8.71 -4.18 -17.73
C THR A 804 7.43 -4.99 -17.59
N ARG A 805 6.30 -4.43 -18.05
CA ARG A 805 4.97 -5.01 -17.87
C ARG A 805 4.25 -5.13 -19.21
N PHE A 806 3.84 -6.33 -19.59
CA PHE A 806 3.39 -6.65 -20.95
C PHE A 806 2.00 -7.30 -20.93
N PHE A 807 0.97 -6.52 -21.24
CA PHE A 807 -0.43 -6.91 -21.13
C PHE A 807 -1.06 -7.16 -22.51
N ILE A 808 -1.66 -8.34 -22.73
CA ILE A 808 -2.21 -8.75 -24.03
C ILE A 808 -3.71 -9.06 -23.93
N GLY A 809 -4.50 -8.44 -24.82
CA GLY A 809 -5.96 -8.31 -24.75
C GLY A 809 -6.77 -9.21 -25.68
N SER A 810 -6.24 -10.33 -26.15
CA SER A 810 -6.93 -11.20 -27.10
C SER A 810 -8.17 -11.88 -26.50
N GLN A 811 -9.36 -11.37 -26.79
CA GLN A 811 -10.60 -12.14 -26.63
C GLN A 811 -10.73 -13.13 -27.80
N THR A 812 -11.08 -14.38 -27.54
CA THR A 812 -11.07 -15.45 -28.55
C THR A 812 -12.21 -15.31 -29.58
N THR A 813 -11.96 -14.56 -30.66
CA THR A 813 -12.87 -14.42 -31.80
C THR A 813 -12.69 -15.57 -32.81
N SER A 814 -13.31 -16.71 -32.56
CA SER A 814 -13.45 -17.76 -33.58
C SER A 814 -14.52 -17.36 -34.62
N GLY A 815 -14.17 -16.49 -35.57
CA GLY A 815 -15.15 -15.85 -36.46
C GLY A 815 -14.62 -15.32 -37.80
N THR A 816 -15.55 -15.10 -38.73
CA THR A 816 -15.31 -14.85 -40.16
C THR A 816 -14.76 -13.47 -40.49
N GLY A 817 -13.46 -13.22 -40.28
CA GLY A 817 -12.67 -12.20 -41.00
C GLY A 817 -13.18 -10.75 -41.01
N SER A 818 -14.17 -10.42 -40.17
CA SER A 818 -14.79 -9.11 -40.00
C SER A 818 -14.31 -8.48 -38.70
N CYS A 819 -14.36 -7.16 -38.63
CA CYS A 819 -13.78 -6.43 -37.50
C CYS A 819 -14.51 -5.11 -37.23
N THR A 820 -14.28 -4.58 -36.04
CA THR A 820 -14.72 -3.25 -35.60
C THR A 820 -13.52 -2.33 -35.38
N ILE A 821 -12.48 -2.86 -34.75
CA ILE A 821 -11.22 -2.19 -34.39
C ILE A 821 -10.01 -3.07 -34.75
N ASN A 822 -8.81 -2.50 -34.72
CA ASN A 822 -7.56 -3.18 -35.13
C ASN A 822 -7.25 -4.45 -34.33
N SER A 823 -7.65 -4.49 -33.05
CA SER A 823 -7.44 -5.64 -32.16
C SER A 823 -8.17 -6.91 -32.60
N ASP A 824 -9.24 -6.79 -33.40
CA ASP A 824 -9.98 -7.94 -33.94
C ASP A 824 -9.17 -8.71 -35.02
N CYS A 825 -8.04 -8.16 -35.47
CA CYS A 825 -7.28 -8.66 -36.61
C CYS A 825 -5.88 -9.14 -36.22
N THR A 826 -5.50 -10.32 -36.71
CA THR A 826 -4.15 -10.90 -36.50
C THR A 826 -3.05 -10.08 -37.16
N SER A 827 -3.38 -9.38 -38.24
CA SER A 827 -2.52 -8.37 -38.88
C SER A 827 -2.61 -7.00 -38.22
N GLY A 828 -3.36 -6.83 -37.13
CA GLY A 828 -3.54 -5.52 -36.50
C GLY A 828 -4.18 -4.44 -37.37
N VAL A 829 -4.69 -4.73 -38.58
CA VAL A 829 -5.33 -3.73 -39.44
C VAL A 829 -6.75 -4.13 -39.81
N CYS A 830 -7.72 -3.35 -39.31
CA CYS A 830 -9.14 -3.50 -39.61
C CYS A 830 -9.56 -2.48 -40.69
N GLN A 831 -9.77 -2.95 -41.93
CA GLN A 831 -9.97 -2.07 -43.09
C GLN A 831 -11.33 -2.30 -43.77
N GLY A 832 -11.91 -1.23 -44.34
CA GLY A 832 -13.14 -1.29 -45.12
C GLY A 832 -14.13 -0.18 -44.77
N PRO A 833 -15.26 -0.07 -45.51
CA PRO A 833 -16.30 0.91 -45.21
C PRO A 833 -17.00 0.60 -43.88
N VAL A 834 -17.56 1.64 -43.25
CA VAL A 834 -18.31 1.53 -41.99
C VAL A 834 -19.46 0.52 -42.15
N GLY A 835 -19.52 -0.47 -41.25
CA GLY A 835 -20.49 -1.57 -41.29
C GLY A 835 -20.08 -2.79 -42.13
N ASN A 836 -18.95 -2.74 -42.84
CA ASN A 836 -18.38 -3.89 -43.57
C ASN A 836 -16.83 -3.81 -43.60
N LYS A 837 -16.20 -3.71 -42.42
CA LYS A 837 -14.74 -3.82 -42.28
C LYS A 837 -14.31 -5.28 -42.15
N SER A 838 -13.14 -5.59 -42.68
CA SER A 838 -12.52 -6.91 -42.64
C SER A 838 -11.04 -6.88 -42.23
N CYS A 839 -10.57 -8.03 -41.75
CA CYS A 839 -9.18 -8.24 -41.39
C CYS A 839 -8.36 -8.71 -42.59
N SER A 840 -7.37 -7.92 -42.98
CA SER A 840 -6.35 -8.32 -43.96
C SER A 840 -5.55 -9.51 -43.42
N GLY A 841 -5.84 -10.74 -43.81
CA GLY A 841 -5.19 -11.96 -43.28
C GLY A 841 -5.94 -12.69 -42.14
N GLY A 842 -7.16 -12.26 -41.79
CA GLY A 842 -8.04 -12.98 -40.85
C GLY A 842 -7.91 -12.55 -39.38
N GLY A 843 -8.84 -13.06 -38.56
CA GLY A 843 -9.05 -12.65 -37.16
C GLY A 843 -9.03 -13.78 -36.14
N ASN A 844 -8.21 -14.83 -36.34
CA ASN A 844 -8.08 -15.89 -35.35
C ASN A 844 -7.03 -15.54 -34.28
N LEU A 845 -7.53 -15.14 -33.11
CA LEU A 845 -6.78 -14.70 -31.94
C LEU A 845 -6.74 -15.76 -30.83
N THR A 846 -6.70 -17.07 -31.17
CA THR A 846 -6.75 -18.15 -30.16
C THR A 846 -5.62 -18.08 -29.14
N ASN A 847 -4.40 -17.75 -29.59
CA ASN A 847 -3.23 -17.61 -28.75
C ASN A 847 -2.93 -16.11 -28.58
N ALA A 848 -2.80 -15.66 -27.33
CA ALA A 848 -2.42 -14.29 -27.00
C ALA A 848 -0.94 -14.04 -27.33
N PHE A 849 -0.11 -15.05 -27.04
CA PHE A 849 1.34 -15.01 -27.11
C PHE A 849 1.83 -16.31 -27.74
N GLU A 850 2.62 -16.23 -28.82
CA GLU A 850 3.16 -17.38 -29.54
C GLU A 850 4.69 -17.28 -29.67
N MET A 851 5.42 -18.08 -28.88
CA MET A 851 6.88 -18.20 -28.96
C MET A 851 7.30 -19.43 -29.75
N SER A 852 7.95 -19.19 -30.89
CA SER A 852 8.47 -20.25 -31.78
C SER A 852 9.99 -20.25 -31.97
N GLY A 853 10.72 -19.42 -31.22
CA GLY A 853 12.18 -19.38 -31.18
C GLY A 853 12.67 -18.85 -29.83
N ASN A 854 13.98 -18.92 -29.58
CA ASN A 854 14.58 -18.44 -28.33
C ASN A 854 14.51 -16.91 -28.27
N GLN A 855 13.96 -16.38 -27.18
CA GLN A 855 13.74 -14.95 -26.93
C GLN A 855 14.12 -14.67 -25.48
N PHE A 856 14.58 -13.46 -25.18
CA PHE A 856 14.91 -13.03 -23.83
C PHE A 856 13.71 -12.28 -23.26
N LEU A 857 12.95 -12.94 -22.38
CA LEU A 857 11.79 -12.34 -21.73
C LEU A 857 12.15 -11.93 -20.31
N ASN A 858 12.12 -10.63 -20.03
CA ASN A 858 12.41 -10.06 -18.72
C ASN A 858 11.27 -9.09 -18.39
N GLY A 859 10.28 -9.54 -17.63
CA GLY A 859 9.06 -8.79 -17.42
C GLY A 859 7.91 -9.59 -16.84
N LEU A 860 6.81 -8.87 -16.60
CA LEU A 860 5.55 -9.41 -16.10
C LEU A 860 4.55 -9.51 -17.26
N PHE A 861 4.21 -10.73 -17.69
CA PHE A 861 3.47 -11.01 -18.92
C PHE A 861 2.02 -11.45 -18.64
N TYR A 862 1.05 -10.61 -18.99
CA TYR A 862 -0.37 -10.87 -18.80
C TYR A 862 -1.08 -11.24 -20.10
N ALA A 863 -1.85 -12.32 -20.05
CA ALA A 863 -2.67 -12.86 -21.13
C ALA A 863 -3.98 -13.48 -20.59
N GLY A 864 -4.63 -12.86 -19.60
CA GLY A 864 -5.77 -13.44 -18.86
C GLY A 864 -7.00 -13.87 -19.67
N PHE A 865 -7.09 -13.48 -20.96
CA PHE A 865 -8.16 -13.89 -21.88
C PHE A 865 -7.76 -14.91 -22.94
N GLY A 866 -6.46 -15.16 -23.15
CA GLY A 866 -5.95 -15.99 -24.24
C GLY A 866 -4.89 -17.00 -23.81
N VAL A 867 -4.47 -17.85 -24.75
CA VAL A 867 -3.48 -18.90 -24.49
C VAL A 867 -2.07 -18.34 -24.62
N VAL A 868 -1.20 -18.60 -23.64
CA VAL A 868 0.25 -18.48 -23.79
C VAL A 868 0.77 -19.80 -24.33
N LYS A 869 1.31 -19.77 -25.55
CA LYS A 869 1.73 -20.97 -26.28
C LYS A 869 3.24 -20.96 -26.57
N LEU A 870 3.92 -21.99 -26.06
CA LEU A 870 5.37 -22.10 -26.09
C LEU A 870 5.81 -23.34 -26.86
N SER A 871 6.58 -23.16 -27.94
CA SER A 871 7.16 -24.26 -28.71
C SER A 871 8.69 -24.21 -28.87
N ALA A 872 9.35 -23.26 -28.21
CA ALA A 872 10.79 -23.15 -28.05
C ALA A 872 11.13 -23.01 -26.56
N GLU A 873 12.37 -23.34 -26.17
CA GLU A 873 12.80 -23.22 -24.77
C GLU A 873 12.75 -21.75 -24.33
N MET A 874 12.18 -21.52 -23.15
CA MET A 874 12.01 -20.19 -22.57
C MET A 874 12.66 -20.17 -21.18
N GLU A 875 13.60 -19.25 -21.02
CA GLU A 875 14.19 -18.85 -19.75
C GLU A 875 13.85 -17.36 -19.61
N MET A 876 13.19 -16.98 -18.51
CA MET A 876 12.70 -15.63 -18.30
C MET A 876 12.94 -15.16 -16.88
N PHE A 877 13.04 -13.85 -16.70
CA PHE A 877 12.99 -13.18 -15.41
C PHE A 877 11.66 -12.42 -15.27
N GLY A 878 10.97 -12.54 -14.15
CA GLY A 878 9.61 -12.00 -13.94
C GLY A 878 8.54 -13.10 -13.86
N ALA A 879 7.35 -12.88 -14.45
CA ALA A 879 6.17 -13.71 -14.19
C ALA A 879 5.22 -13.83 -15.40
N VAL A 880 4.35 -14.86 -15.39
CA VAL A 880 3.30 -15.04 -16.40
C VAL A 880 1.92 -15.26 -15.77
N PHE A 881 0.95 -14.43 -16.15
CA PHE A 881 -0.47 -14.63 -15.87
C PHE A 881 -1.22 -14.94 -17.18
N ALA A 882 -1.93 -16.05 -17.28
CA ALA A 882 -2.62 -16.42 -18.52
C ALA A 882 -3.98 -17.08 -18.28
N LYS A 883 -4.82 -17.10 -19.33
CA LYS A 883 -6.02 -17.94 -19.29
C LYS A 883 -5.66 -19.42 -19.25
N ASP A 884 -4.82 -19.84 -20.20
CA ASP A 884 -4.31 -21.19 -20.37
C ASP A 884 -2.81 -21.07 -20.72
N ILE A 885 -1.97 -21.91 -20.10
CA ILE A 885 -0.53 -22.03 -20.41
C ILE A 885 -0.33 -23.41 -21.06
N SER A 886 0.16 -23.42 -22.30
CA SER A 886 0.36 -24.66 -23.07
C SER A 886 1.77 -24.71 -23.65
N SER A 887 2.57 -25.69 -23.22
CA SER A 887 3.97 -25.81 -23.64
C SER A 887 4.35 -27.18 -24.20
N SER A 888 5.08 -27.14 -25.32
CA SER A 888 5.84 -28.28 -25.86
C SER A 888 7.36 -28.12 -25.72
N ALA A 889 7.82 -27.18 -24.90
CA ALA A 889 9.22 -26.83 -24.66
C ALA A 889 9.50 -26.56 -23.17
N ALA A 890 10.76 -26.55 -22.76
CA ALA A 890 11.11 -26.28 -21.37
C ALA A 890 10.77 -24.82 -20.99
N ILE A 891 10.24 -24.63 -19.78
CA ILE A 891 9.95 -23.32 -19.18
C ILE A 891 10.83 -23.16 -17.94
N LYS A 892 11.54 -22.04 -17.82
CA LYS A 892 12.28 -21.64 -16.63
C LYS A 892 11.94 -20.19 -16.27
N VAL A 893 11.34 -19.97 -15.10
CA VAL A 893 10.91 -18.64 -14.64
C VAL A 893 11.65 -18.26 -13.36
N HIS A 894 12.44 -17.20 -13.44
CA HIS A 894 13.10 -16.53 -12.33
C HIS A 894 12.17 -15.45 -11.81
N PHE A 895 11.37 -15.79 -10.81
CA PHE A 895 10.34 -14.89 -10.31
C PHE A 895 10.94 -13.76 -9.49
N ASP A 896 10.83 -12.55 -10.01
CA ASP A 896 11.20 -11.33 -9.30
C ASP A 896 10.11 -10.98 -8.29
N ARG A 897 10.34 -11.35 -7.03
CA ARG A 897 9.31 -11.29 -5.97
C ARG A 897 8.88 -9.87 -5.65
N ALA A 898 9.76 -8.88 -5.87
CA ALA A 898 9.42 -7.45 -5.79
C ALA A 898 8.38 -6.99 -6.82
N ALA A 899 7.85 -7.89 -7.67
CA ALA A 899 6.63 -7.66 -8.42
C ALA A 899 5.42 -7.35 -7.53
N VAL A 900 5.34 -7.89 -6.30
CA VAL A 900 4.21 -7.62 -5.37
C VAL A 900 4.29 -6.23 -4.73
N ASP A 901 5.47 -5.63 -4.68
CA ASP A 901 5.71 -4.30 -4.09
C ASP A 901 5.51 -3.16 -5.10
N LEU A 902 5.22 -3.47 -6.38
CA LEU A 902 4.99 -2.47 -7.43
C LEU A 902 3.82 -1.53 -7.17
N ALA A 903 2.97 -1.82 -6.17
CA ALA A 903 1.98 -0.88 -5.66
C ALA A 903 2.61 0.44 -5.15
N GLU A 904 3.85 0.40 -4.65
CA GLU A 904 4.60 1.59 -4.20
C GLU A 904 4.95 2.57 -5.33
N GLU A 905 4.85 2.16 -6.60
CA GLU A 905 4.99 3.10 -7.73
C GLU A 905 3.85 4.12 -7.82
N CYS A 906 2.76 3.89 -7.10
CA CYS A 906 1.52 4.63 -7.21
C CYS A 906 1.36 5.58 -6.01
N ASN A 907 1.15 6.86 -6.27
CA ASN A 907 0.91 7.89 -5.24
C ASN A 907 -0.49 7.78 -4.58
N GLU A 908 -1.08 6.59 -4.55
CA GLU A 908 -2.42 6.30 -4.09
C GLU A 908 -2.34 5.60 -2.72
N VAL A 909 -2.92 6.22 -1.69
CA VAL A 909 -3.10 5.56 -0.40
C VAL A 909 -4.13 4.44 -0.57
N PRO A 910 -3.86 3.19 -0.09
CA PRO A 910 -4.83 2.12 -0.17
C PRO A 910 -6.20 2.56 0.38
N PRO A 911 -7.32 2.15 -0.25
CA PRO A 911 -8.65 2.52 0.23
C PRO A 911 -8.80 2.05 1.68
N SER A 912 -9.28 2.94 2.55
CA SER A 912 -9.42 2.61 3.98
C SER A 912 -10.34 1.41 4.21
N THR A 913 -11.29 1.16 3.29
CA THR A 913 -12.18 0.00 3.31
C THR A 913 -11.85 -1.02 2.24
N CYS A 914 -11.98 -2.30 2.58
CA CYS A 914 -11.71 -3.44 1.70
C CYS A 914 -12.80 -4.52 1.84
N ASN A 915 -12.88 -5.39 0.84
CA ASN A 915 -13.62 -6.66 0.85
C ASN A 915 -12.70 -7.86 0.58
N THR A 916 -11.50 -7.60 0.04
CA THR A 916 -10.47 -8.60 -0.26
C THR A 916 -9.07 -8.03 0.01
N CYS A 917 -8.12 -8.89 0.32
CA CYS A 917 -6.70 -8.52 0.50
C CYS A 917 -6.09 -7.75 -0.69
N LYS A 918 -6.63 -7.87 -1.91
CA LYS A 918 -6.16 -7.12 -3.10
C LYS A 918 -6.46 -5.63 -3.03
N GLU A 919 -7.50 -5.25 -2.30
CA GLU A 919 -7.82 -3.85 -2.01
C GLU A 919 -6.92 -3.28 -0.89
N CYS A 920 -6.11 -4.14 -0.26
CA CYS A 920 -5.09 -3.83 0.75
C CYS A 920 -3.66 -4.15 0.28
N ASN A 921 -3.40 -4.12 -1.03
CA ASN A 921 -2.07 -4.40 -1.62
C ASN A 921 -1.48 -5.75 -1.17
N GLY A 922 -2.34 -6.77 -1.12
CA GLY A 922 -1.99 -8.13 -0.69
C GLY A 922 -2.04 -8.36 0.82
N GLN A 923 -2.09 -7.30 1.63
CA GLN A 923 -2.22 -7.36 3.08
C GLN A 923 -3.62 -7.82 3.53
N ALA A 924 -3.74 -8.15 4.81
CA ALA A 924 -4.99 -8.65 5.38
C ALA A 924 -6.14 -7.63 5.23
N CYS A 925 -7.27 -8.12 4.72
CA CYS A 925 -8.54 -7.39 4.80
C CYS A 925 -9.32 -7.93 6.00
N GLY A 926 -9.31 -7.18 7.10
CA GLY A 926 -9.90 -7.62 8.36
C GLY A 926 -11.42 -7.73 8.28
N ALA A 927 -12.01 -8.54 9.16
CA ALA A 927 -13.45 -8.85 9.16
C ALA A 927 -14.40 -7.63 9.24
N LEU A 928 -13.89 -6.46 9.67
CA LEU A 928 -14.64 -5.19 9.67
C LEU A 928 -14.62 -4.47 8.31
N GLY A 929 -13.96 -5.03 7.30
CA GLY A 929 -13.78 -4.43 5.97
C GLY A 929 -12.77 -3.29 5.95
N PHE A 930 -11.68 -3.40 6.71
CA PHE A 930 -10.56 -2.45 6.74
C PHE A 930 -9.22 -3.18 6.60
N CYS A 931 -8.24 -2.56 5.95
CA CYS A 931 -6.90 -3.12 5.85
C CYS A 931 -6.22 -3.18 7.23
N THR A 932 -5.64 -4.33 7.57
CA THR A 932 -5.10 -4.65 8.89
C THR A 932 -3.81 -5.48 8.78
N THR A 933 -3.16 -5.73 9.92
CA THR A 933 -2.13 -6.77 10.02
C THR A 933 -2.77 -8.16 9.94
N CYS A 934 -2.10 -9.11 9.30
CA CYS A 934 -2.51 -10.52 9.31
C CYS A 934 -2.27 -11.18 10.68
N GLU A 935 -3.05 -12.21 10.98
CA GLU A 935 -2.81 -13.15 12.09
C GLU A 935 -2.34 -14.51 11.57
N ASP A 936 -2.81 -14.94 10.39
CA ASP A 936 -2.34 -16.16 9.72
C ASP A 936 -2.26 -16.04 8.17
N ASP A 937 -1.74 -17.10 7.53
CA ASP A 937 -1.50 -17.16 6.08
C ASP A 937 -2.78 -17.04 5.21
N PHE A 938 -3.97 -17.27 5.76
CA PHE A 938 -5.24 -17.18 5.04
C PHE A 938 -5.85 -15.78 5.04
N ASP A 939 -5.41 -14.89 5.93
CA ASP A 939 -5.72 -13.45 5.84
C ASP A 939 -5.08 -12.81 4.59
N CYS A 940 -3.98 -13.40 4.13
CA CYS A 940 -3.14 -12.89 3.06
C CYS A 940 -3.61 -13.29 1.66
N CYS A 941 -3.28 -12.45 0.66
CA CYS A 941 -3.53 -12.80 -0.74
C CYS A 941 -2.57 -13.88 -1.23
N ALA A 942 -3.09 -15.02 -1.68
CA ALA A 942 -2.27 -16.12 -2.18
C ALA A 942 -1.24 -15.67 -3.26
N PRO A 943 0.04 -16.11 -3.18
CA PRO A 943 0.62 -17.04 -2.21
C PRO A 943 1.36 -16.35 -1.05
N LEU A 944 1.05 -15.08 -0.74
CA LEU A 944 1.62 -14.38 0.42
C LEU A 944 1.29 -15.12 1.72
N ARG A 945 2.20 -15.03 2.68
CA ARG A 945 2.11 -15.66 4.01
C ARG A 945 2.25 -14.60 5.09
N CYS A 946 1.69 -14.86 6.27
CA CYS A 946 1.77 -13.92 7.36
C CYS A 946 3.10 -14.05 8.10
N ASN A 947 3.93 -13.01 8.02
CA ASN A 947 5.13 -12.87 8.83
C ASN A 947 5.00 -11.64 9.73
N GLN A 948 4.86 -11.86 11.04
CA GLN A 948 4.83 -10.82 12.08
C GLN A 948 3.79 -9.70 11.85
N GLY A 949 2.67 -10.01 11.20
CA GLY A 949 1.60 -9.07 10.90
C GLY A 949 1.61 -8.52 9.46
N THR A 950 2.62 -8.86 8.66
CA THR A 950 2.73 -8.45 7.25
C THR A 950 2.57 -9.66 6.32
N CYS A 951 1.81 -9.50 5.24
CA CYS A 951 1.68 -10.48 4.17
C CYS A 951 2.83 -10.33 3.18
N GLU A 952 3.70 -11.35 3.04
CA GLU A 952 4.90 -11.31 2.18
C GLU A 952 5.20 -12.67 1.51
N LEU A 953 6.10 -12.67 0.53
CA LEU A 953 6.61 -13.88 -0.14
C LEU A 953 7.81 -14.48 0.60
N ILE A 954 7.62 -15.62 1.27
CA ILE A 954 8.66 -16.26 2.08
C ILE A 954 9.79 -16.84 1.18
N PRO A 955 11.08 -16.49 1.42
CA PRO A 955 12.24 -16.95 0.64
C PRO A 955 12.62 -18.43 0.74
#